data_AF-A0A2T1D3W6-F1
#
_entry.id   AF-A0A2T1D3W6-F1
#
_cell.length_a   1.000
_cell.length_b   1.000
_cell.length_c   1.000
_cell.angle_alpha   90.00
_cell.angle_beta   90.00
_cell.angle_gamma   90.00
#
_symmetry.space_group_name_H-M   'P 1'
#
loop_
_entity.id
_entity.type
_entity.pdbx_description
1 polymer ?
#
loop_
_entity_poly.entity_id
_entity_poly.type
_entity_poly.pdbx_seq_one_letter_code
_entity_poly.pdbx_strand_id
1 'polypeptide(L)'
;MTATRATSDRSFSDIANHWAKDCILALAQRNIVSGYEDGTFRPDAALTRAEFAALMYVAFPDAPAQREPVSFSDVPSEHWANQAIQWGYTRGFFSGFPDGTFQPNQPISRLQAVLVLVSTQPVDNPANPDEQLKLFFTDAAQIPDWAKRAISDAIVANLIVNYPEVRQLRPNQNATRGETSALLCRTLRIPNTVPEQYATWNWGIYDLKGEVKAPFATWKGSARLMRDIQVLLVPFRLYPGNKINGEYNWETEKALTTFCSFYGLPNMQTGVLDESFARSLLNADPVEFIMAYAKDRQQVYSEFLRQEAGFDASKLAFLDRGIKNSPYRDQVAAYPDRLTQKPDGTQLASLGSQVTLVGSNQVVTFSPYPATGLRPTIIGGLEFLHSDIQQACLCVGSIVDGRMQAHWRGRDPLRGIQHWSTTKIIPLLNVVSRANAVQPAAKVRDCLVRSAGSASGYGFYNLAVDLVNYGNAIGSSNSIAAMFKQFSTPVELEGWLKQMTGNFGIEFRGRYGEAPLIQSPNLYHQPSRSVVLNDRATSHTGNNFISAYDLTRIISILGWHHHLAQGARFPAAQWDSLETVVRAMGMDTARYIDVAIDRLGLNTVIQAPVILSKLGFGRSSSRNRTEISYVALLQFADTRPRRHGKPAIQYTIALTLLGAKGLNDANEEARQLDARIAAEVTEILRRIVSRELA
;
A
#
# COMPACT_ATOMS: atom_id res chain seq x y z
N MET A 1 26.87 2.75 -28.18
CA MET A 1 27.61 2.30 -26.98
C MET A 1 26.65 2.27 -25.82
N THR A 2 26.42 1.08 -25.27
CA THR A 2 25.54 0.79 -24.14
C THR A 2 26.19 1.24 -22.83
N ALA A 3 25.61 2.23 -22.16
CA ALA A 3 26.01 2.58 -20.80
C ALA A 3 25.32 1.63 -19.80
N THR A 4 26.11 0.73 -19.24
CA THR A 4 25.77 -0.18 -18.15
C THR A 4 25.38 0.65 -16.92
N ARG A 5 24.11 0.61 -16.51
CA ARG A 5 23.63 1.30 -15.31
C ARG A 5 23.96 0.45 -14.08
N ALA A 6 25.21 0.55 -13.62
CA ALA A 6 25.59 0.04 -12.30
C ALA A 6 24.81 0.81 -11.24
N THR A 7 24.06 0.11 -10.40
CA THR A 7 23.46 0.64 -9.18
C THR A 7 24.59 0.90 -8.18
N SER A 8 25.28 2.03 -8.32
CA SER A 8 26.17 2.50 -7.26
C SER A 8 25.30 2.82 -6.05
N ASP A 9 25.62 2.20 -4.91
CA ASP A 9 25.16 2.65 -3.60
C ASP A 9 25.59 4.12 -3.45
N ARG A 10 24.68 5.06 -3.67
CA ARG A 10 24.98 6.50 -3.66
C ARG A 10 25.17 6.93 -2.21
N SER A 11 26.36 6.69 -1.68
CA SER A 11 26.80 7.26 -0.39
C SER A 11 27.59 8.54 -0.65
N PHE A 12 27.32 9.58 0.14
CA PHE A 12 28.09 10.83 0.13
C PHE A 12 29.05 10.83 1.32
N SER A 13 30.30 11.25 1.10
CA SER A 13 31.36 11.11 2.12
C SER A 13 31.16 12.00 3.35
N ASP A 14 30.42 13.09 3.22
CA ASP A 14 30.27 14.16 4.20
C ASP A 14 28.94 14.12 4.99
N ILE A 15 28.12 13.08 4.81
CA ILE A 15 26.83 12.97 5.51
C ILE A 15 26.79 11.88 6.58
N ALA A 16 27.90 11.17 6.82
CA ALA A 16 27.92 9.98 7.67
C ALA A 16 27.31 10.20 9.07
N ASN A 17 27.58 11.36 9.66
CA ASN A 17 27.10 11.81 10.96
C ASN A 17 26.11 12.99 10.89
N HIS A 18 25.64 13.34 9.69
CA HIS A 18 24.75 14.48 9.49
C HIS A 18 23.30 14.11 9.83
N TRP A 19 22.58 14.98 10.55
CA TRP A 19 21.23 14.70 11.05
C TRP A 19 20.19 14.43 9.94
N ALA A 20 20.41 15.01 8.75
CA ALA A 20 19.57 14.82 7.57
C ALA A 20 20.00 13.65 6.66
N LYS A 21 20.96 12.80 7.08
CA LYS A 21 21.53 11.72 6.27
C LYS A 21 20.47 10.84 5.61
N ASP A 22 19.52 10.33 6.38
CA ASP A 22 18.51 9.39 5.87
C ASP A 22 17.60 10.05 4.83
N CYS A 23 17.27 11.34 5.02
CA CYS A 23 16.56 12.13 4.01
C CYS A 23 17.37 12.26 2.72
N ILE A 24 18.63 12.65 2.84
CA ILE A 24 19.52 12.87 1.69
C ILE A 24 19.65 11.59 0.87
N LEU A 25 19.88 10.45 1.53
CA LEU A 25 19.97 9.14 0.86
C LEU A 25 18.64 8.74 0.21
N ALA A 26 17.51 8.94 0.89
CA ALA A 26 16.20 8.61 0.36
C ALA A 26 15.82 9.44 -0.87
N LEU A 27 16.16 10.72 -0.89
CA LEU A 27 15.98 11.59 -2.06
C LEU A 27 16.95 11.23 -3.19
N ALA A 28 18.20 10.89 -2.87
CA ALA A 28 19.20 10.48 -3.86
C ALA A 28 18.83 9.17 -4.56
N GLN A 29 18.27 8.20 -3.82
CA GLN A 29 17.73 6.95 -4.37
C GLN A 29 16.56 7.21 -5.33
N ARG A 30 15.80 8.28 -5.11
CA ARG A 30 14.69 8.72 -5.98
C ARG A 30 15.14 9.62 -7.13
N ASN A 31 16.44 9.88 -7.26
CA ASN A 31 17.02 10.82 -8.23
C ASN A 31 16.49 12.26 -8.09
N ILE A 32 16.08 12.66 -6.88
CA ILE A 32 15.60 14.02 -6.61
C ILE A 32 16.75 14.96 -6.27
N VAL A 33 17.76 14.45 -5.56
CA VAL A 33 18.99 15.19 -5.25
C VAL A 33 20.22 14.45 -5.78
N SER A 34 21.26 15.21 -6.05
CA SER A 34 22.58 14.73 -6.44
C SER A 34 23.67 15.40 -5.60
N GLY A 35 24.80 14.70 -5.44
CA GLY A 35 26.02 15.26 -4.88
C GLY A 35 26.92 15.86 -5.97
N TYR A 36 28.08 16.32 -5.55
CA TYR A 36 29.11 16.89 -6.39
C TYR A 36 30.03 15.78 -6.94
N GLU A 37 30.81 16.12 -7.97
CA GLU A 37 31.76 15.20 -8.61
C GLU A 37 32.85 14.69 -7.65
N ASP A 38 33.13 15.44 -6.59
CA ASP A 38 34.06 15.09 -5.51
C ASP A 38 33.50 14.05 -4.51
N GLY A 39 32.27 13.56 -4.72
CA GLY A 39 31.61 12.58 -3.85
C GLY A 39 30.94 13.17 -2.61
N THR A 40 30.91 14.50 -2.46
CA THR A 40 30.25 15.19 -1.34
C THR A 40 28.80 15.58 -1.67
N PHE A 41 27.98 15.81 -0.64
CA PHE A 41 26.65 16.40 -0.78
C PHE A 41 26.59 17.88 -0.39
N ARG A 42 27.49 18.30 0.51
CA ARG A 42 27.60 19.62 1.15
C ARG A 42 26.31 20.00 1.89
N PRO A 43 25.88 19.23 2.91
CA PRO A 43 24.58 19.41 3.55
C PRO A 43 24.43 20.77 4.25
N ASP A 44 25.51 21.37 4.73
CA ASP A 44 25.47 22.66 5.45
C ASP A 44 25.63 23.86 4.52
N ALA A 45 25.85 23.66 3.22
CA ALA A 45 25.93 24.75 2.26
C ALA A 45 24.55 25.37 2.03
N ALA A 46 24.51 26.72 1.97
CA ALA A 46 23.31 27.46 1.62
C ALA A 46 22.88 27.15 0.18
N LEU A 47 21.57 27.10 -0.05
CA LEU A 47 20.98 26.81 -1.35
C LEU A 47 20.54 28.11 -2.03
N THR A 48 20.89 28.30 -3.29
CA THR A 48 20.46 29.48 -4.06
C THR A 48 19.00 29.34 -4.51
N ARG A 49 18.34 30.46 -4.82
CA ARG A 49 16.97 30.45 -5.37
C ARG A 49 16.87 29.63 -6.67
N ALA A 50 17.90 29.68 -7.53
CA ALA A 50 17.97 28.89 -8.76
C ALA A 50 18.09 27.38 -8.49
N GLU A 51 18.97 26.98 -7.56
CA GLU A 51 19.08 25.56 -7.15
C GLU A 51 17.80 25.06 -6.51
N PHE A 52 17.10 25.90 -5.76
CA PHE A 52 15.83 25.50 -5.15
C PHE A 52 14.73 25.32 -6.20
N ALA A 53 14.69 26.19 -7.22
CA ALA A 53 13.79 26.02 -8.35
C ALA A 53 14.07 24.72 -9.12
N ALA A 54 15.35 24.39 -9.35
CA ALA A 54 15.75 23.12 -9.95
C ALA A 54 15.34 21.91 -9.11
N LEU A 55 15.46 22.00 -7.78
CA LEU A 55 15.01 20.95 -6.87
C LEU A 55 13.49 20.73 -6.97
N MET A 56 12.70 21.81 -6.99
CA MET A 56 11.24 21.74 -7.12
C MET A 56 10.81 21.19 -8.48
N TYR A 57 11.52 21.56 -9.55
CA TYR A 57 11.29 21.05 -10.91
C TYR A 57 11.40 19.52 -10.99
N VAL A 58 12.40 18.95 -10.32
CA VAL A 58 12.61 17.49 -10.28
C VAL A 58 11.65 16.81 -9.31
N ALA A 59 11.36 17.43 -8.16
CA ALA A 59 10.56 16.81 -7.11
C ALA A 59 9.05 16.75 -7.42
N PHE A 60 8.52 17.69 -8.22
CA PHE A 60 7.09 17.81 -8.49
C PHE A 60 6.76 17.93 -9.99
N PRO A 61 7.25 17.03 -10.87
CA PRO A 61 7.18 17.20 -12.32
C PRO A 61 5.76 17.38 -12.86
N ASP A 62 4.77 16.80 -12.18
CA ASP A 62 3.35 16.79 -12.58
C ASP A 62 2.53 17.95 -12.00
N ALA A 63 3.16 18.93 -11.34
CA ALA A 63 2.44 20.08 -10.79
C ALA A 63 1.75 20.90 -11.91
N PRO A 64 0.46 21.27 -11.76
CA PRO A 64 -0.29 21.96 -12.80
C PRO A 64 0.13 23.42 -12.92
N ALA A 65 0.16 23.94 -14.15
CA ALA A 65 0.40 25.37 -14.40
C ALA A 65 -0.77 26.21 -13.88
N GLN A 66 -0.45 27.35 -13.25
CA GLN A 66 -1.40 28.27 -12.62
C GLN A 66 -1.40 29.66 -13.26
N ARG A 67 -0.32 30.03 -13.95
CA ARG A 67 -0.16 31.33 -14.62
C ARG A 67 0.80 31.25 -15.80
N GLU A 68 0.70 32.24 -16.67
CA GLU A 68 1.57 32.42 -17.84
C GLU A 68 3.02 32.71 -17.43
N PRO A 69 4.02 32.35 -18.27
CA PRO A 69 5.42 32.62 -18.01
C PRO A 69 5.75 34.12 -18.09
N VAL A 70 6.82 34.54 -17.41
CA VAL A 70 7.34 35.92 -17.44
C VAL A 70 8.84 35.91 -17.68
N SER A 71 9.37 36.93 -18.36
CA SER A 71 10.81 37.11 -18.47
C SER A 71 11.35 37.86 -17.25
N PHE A 72 12.37 37.31 -16.59
CA PHE A 72 13.11 38.01 -15.55
C PHE A 72 14.34 38.67 -16.14
N SER A 73 14.60 39.93 -15.79
CA SER A 73 15.70 40.72 -16.38
C SER A 73 17.10 40.16 -16.06
N ASP A 74 17.22 39.39 -14.97
CA ASP A 74 18.46 38.78 -14.49
C ASP A 74 18.55 37.26 -14.75
N VAL A 75 17.64 36.71 -15.55
CA VAL A 75 17.67 35.29 -15.96
C VAL A 75 17.68 35.17 -17.48
N PRO A 76 18.86 35.22 -18.12
CA PRO A 76 19.00 34.99 -19.55
C PRO A 76 18.43 33.63 -20.00
N SER A 77 18.06 33.49 -21.27
CA SER A 77 17.56 32.23 -21.84
C SER A 77 18.54 31.07 -21.68
N GLU A 78 19.84 31.37 -21.78
CA GLU A 78 20.95 30.42 -21.64
C GLU A 78 21.29 30.08 -20.18
N HIS A 79 20.65 30.72 -19.20
CA HIS A 79 20.92 30.42 -17.79
C HIS A 79 20.53 28.97 -17.48
N TRP A 80 21.41 28.20 -16.85
CA TRP A 80 21.21 26.75 -16.61
C TRP A 80 19.89 26.43 -15.89
N ALA A 81 19.46 27.30 -14.98
CA ALA A 81 18.20 27.17 -14.25
C ALA A 81 17.00 27.83 -14.93
N ASN A 82 17.12 28.42 -16.13
CA ASN A 82 16.06 29.17 -16.79
C ASN A 82 14.77 28.35 -16.86
N GLN A 83 14.85 27.11 -17.36
CA GLN A 83 13.70 26.20 -17.45
C GLN A 83 13.05 25.94 -16.09
N ALA A 84 13.85 25.64 -15.07
CA ALA A 84 13.33 25.36 -13.73
C ALA A 84 12.70 26.60 -13.07
N ILE A 85 13.28 27.77 -13.29
CA ILE A 85 12.77 29.06 -12.81
C ILE A 85 11.43 29.38 -13.48
N GLN A 86 11.34 29.26 -14.81
CA GLN A 86 10.09 29.46 -15.56
C GLN A 86 9.01 28.46 -15.13
N TRP A 87 9.39 27.19 -14.98
CA TRP A 87 8.49 26.15 -14.53
C TRP A 87 7.96 26.40 -13.12
N GLY A 88 8.84 26.79 -12.18
CA GLY A 88 8.47 27.11 -10.81
C GLY A 88 7.62 28.37 -10.71
N TYR A 89 7.90 29.37 -11.55
CA TYR A 89 7.08 30.57 -11.65
C TYR A 89 5.67 30.23 -12.13
N THR A 90 5.53 29.54 -13.28
CA THR A 90 4.22 29.22 -13.88
C THR A 90 3.33 28.37 -12.98
N ARG A 91 3.90 27.62 -12.03
CA ARG A 91 3.18 26.79 -11.04
C ARG A 91 2.89 27.49 -9.71
N GLY A 92 3.27 28.75 -9.58
CA GLY A 92 3.02 29.53 -8.36
C GLY A 92 4.02 29.26 -7.22
N PHE A 93 5.05 28.44 -7.43
CA PHE A 93 6.05 28.11 -6.41
C PHE A 93 6.96 29.29 -6.08
N PHE A 94 7.34 30.08 -7.07
CA PHE A 94 8.21 31.23 -6.89
C PHE A 94 7.57 32.48 -7.46
N SER A 95 7.77 33.62 -6.80
CA SER A 95 7.51 34.92 -7.39
C SER A 95 8.84 35.65 -7.65
N GLY A 96 8.83 36.53 -8.65
CA GLY A 96 9.89 37.52 -8.83
C GLY A 96 9.75 38.68 -7.86
N PHE A 97 10.72 39.57 -7.89
CA PHE A 97 10.73 40.80 -7.13
C PHE A 97 10.01 41.92 -7.91
N PRO A 98 9.53 42.98 -7.22
CA PRO A 98 8.83 44.09 -7.87
C PRO A 98 9.63 44.82 -8.96
N ASP A 99 10.97 44.69 -8.95
CA ASP A 99 11.89 45.25 -9.94
C ASP A 99 12.03 44.40 -11.22
N GLY A 100 11.29 43.29 -11.33
CA GLY A 100 11.32 42.38 -12.47
C GLY A 100 12.46 41.36 -12.44
N THR A 101 13.19 41.24 -11.33
CA THR A 101 14.27 40.25 -11.14
C THR A 101 13.78 38.96 -10.47
N PHE A 102 14.53 37.87 -10.63
CA PHE A 102 14.36 36.61 -9.89
C PHE A 102 15.39 36.42 -8.78
N GLN A 103 16.57 37.01 -8.92
CA GLN A 103 17.76 36.88 -8.07
C GLN A 103 18.26 35.43 -7.96
N PRO A 104 18.66 34.78 -9.08
CA PRO A 104 18.94 33.34 -9.12
C PRO A 104 20.08 32.90 -8.19
N ASN A 105 21.09 33.75 -7.98
CA ASN A 105 22.26 33.44 -7.16
C ASN A 105 22.09 33.83 -5.68
N GLN A 106 20.97 34.48 -5.32
CA GLN A 106 20.70 34.81 -3.93
C GLN A 106 20.39 33.53 -3.15
N PRO A 107 21.00 33.31 -1.97
CA PRO A 107 20.59 32.24 -1.07
C PRO A 107 19.10 32.36 -0.72
N ILE A 108 18.38 31.25 -0.77
CA ILE A 108 16.97 31.24 -0.38
C ILE A 108 16.85 31.28 1.14
N SER A 109 15.97 32.15 1.66
CA SER A 109 15.69 32.15 3.08
C SER A 109 14.87 30.92 3.47
N ARG A 110 14.99 30.53 4.74
CA ARG A 110 14.25 29.42 5.32
C ARG A 110 12.74 29.66 5.27
N LEU A 111 12.29 30.89 5.50
CA LEU A 111 10.90 31.29 5.29
C LEU A 111 10.45 31.03 3.86
N GLN A 112 11.21 31.51 2.87
CA GLN A 112 10.85 31.33 1.45
C GLN A 112 10.77 29.85 1.06
N ALA A 113 11.73 29.03 1.50
CA ALA A 113 11.74 27.59 1.22
C ALA A 113 10.47 26.90 1.77
N VAL A 114 10.06 27.22 3.00
CA VAL A 114 8.84 26.67 3.61
C VAL A 114 7.58 27.12 2.84
N LEU A 115 7.50 28.39 2.46
CA LEU A 115 6.35 28.93 1.72
C LEU A 115 6.15 28.24 0.37
N VAL A 116 7.24 27.98 -0.35
CA VAL A 116 7.20 27.22 -1.60
C VAL A 116 6.72 25.80 -1.34
N LEU A 117 7.26 25.10 -0.34
CA LEU A 117 6.90 23.71 -0.07
C LEU A 117 5.46 23.54 0.40
N VAL A 118 4.94 24.43 1.25
CA VAL A 118 3.54 24.35 1.68
C VAL A 118 2.55 24.62 0.55
N SER A 119 2.93 25.47 -0.41
CA SER A 119 2.08 25.75 -1.59
C SER A 119 1.81 24.53 -2.47
N THR A 120 2.55 23.43 -2.27
CA THR A 120 2.36 22.16 -3.00
C THR A 120 1.20 21.32 -2.44
N GLN A 121 0.61 21.68 -1.29
CA GLN A 121 -0.41 20.88 -0.62
C GLN A 121 -1.75 21.62 -0.54
N PRO A 122 -2.89 20.91 -0.67
CA PRO A 122 -4.18 21.44 -0.24
C PRO A 122 -4.19 21.46 1.30
N VAL A 123 -4.33 22.64 1.90
CA VAL A 123 -4.36 22.79 3.36
C VAL A 123 -5.67 23.44 3.79
N ASP A 124 -6.29 22.87 4.83
CA ASP A 124 -7.48 23.43 5.46
C ASP A 124 -7.10 24.68 6.26
N ASN A 125 -7.94 25.71 6.19
CA ASN A 125 -7.65 27.03 6.76
C ASN A 125 -7.72 27.01 8.30
N PRO A 126 -6.62 27.25 9.03
CA PRO A 126 -6.64 27.25 10.49
C PRO A 126 -7.38 28.48 11.03
N ALA A 127 -8.15 28.27 12.10
CA ALA A 127 -8.67 29.37 12.91
C ALA A 127 -7.50 29.95 13.75
N ASN A 128 -7.13 31.21 13.48
CA ASN A 128 -6.14 32.00 14.23
C ASN A 128 -4.63 31.64 14.04
N PRO A 129 -4.00 32.03 12.91
CA PRO A 129 -2.57 31.82 12.64
C PRO A 129 -1.61 32.42 13.68
N ASP A 130 -1.90 33.62 14.21
CA ASP A 130 -1.00 34.32 15.15
C ASP A 130 -0.79 33.55 16.45
N GLU A 131 -1.87 33.04 17.01
CA GLU A 131 -1.83 32.23 18.22
C GLU A 131 -1.10 30.91 17.97
N GLN A 132 -1.38 30.26 16.84
CA GLN A 132 -0.69 29.04 16.46
C GLN A 132 0.82 29.28 16.33
N LEU A 133 1.26 30.32 15.65
CA LEU A 133 2.69 30.60 15.50
C LEU A 133 3.39 30.81 16.84
N LYS A 134 2.78 31.55 17.78
CA LYS A 134 3.32 31.78 19.13
C LYS A 134 3.44 30.49 19.96
N LEU A 135 2.53 29.54 19.74
CA LEU A 135 2.60 28.23 20.39
C LEU A 135 3.80 27.41 19.89
N PHE A 136 4.10 27.48 18.58
CA PHE A 136 5.14 26.66 17.95
C PHE A 136 6.53 27.29 18.02
N PHE A 137 6.64 28.61 17.86
CA PHE A 137 7.91 29.30 17.66
C PHE A 137 8.18 30.37 18.71
N THR A 138 9.33 30.26 19.36
CA THR A 138 9.88 31.29 20.25
C THR A 138 10.27 32.56 19.50
N ASP A 139 10.56 32.44 18.20
CA ASP A 139 10.86 33.54 17.28
C ASP A 139 9.67 33.90 16.38
N ALA A 140 8.43 33.56 16.77
CA ALA A 140 7.22 33.85 16.00
C ALA A 140 7.08 35.33 15.60
N ALA A 141 7.58 36.24 16.45
CA ALA A 141 7.57 37.69 16.18
C ALA A 141 8.43 38.10 14.97
N GLN A 142 9.37 37.26 14.52
CA GLN A 142 10.18 37.50 13.32
C GLN A 142 9.47 37.07 12.03
N ILE A 143 8.31 36.42 12.11
CA ILE A 143 7.54 35.96 10.95
C ILE A 143 6.66 37.14 10.49
N PRO A 144 6.85 37.63 9.25
CA PRO A 144 6.08 38.77 8.77
C PRO A 144 4.61 38.40 8.57
N ASP A 145 3.70 39.37 8.75
CA ASP A 145 2.25 39.14 8.73
C ASP A 145 1.75 38.39 7.48
N TRP A 146 2.30 38.73 6.31
CA TRP A 146 1.95 38.10 5.04
C TRP A 146 2.33 36.61 4.95
N ALA A 147 3.29 36.15 5.77
CA ALA A 147 3.73 34.75 5.80
C ALA A 147 3.06 33.94 6.91
N LYS A 148 2.45 34.59 7.92
CA LYS A 148 1.93 33.90 9.12
C LYS A 148 0.96 32.79 8.78
N ARG A 149 0.04 33.05 7.86
CA ARG A 149 -0.96 32.06 7.42
C ARG A 149 -0.30 30.84 6.76
N ALA A 150 0.58 31.05 5.80
CA ALA A 150 1.24 29.94 5.13
C ALA A 150 2.18 29.13 6.05
N ILE A 151 2.79 29.78 7.05
CA ILE A 151 3.55 29.07 8.10
C ILE A 151 2.62 28.26 9.01
N SER A 152 1.45 28.80 9.34
CA SER A 152 0.38 28.10 10.07
C SER A 152 -0.12 26.89 9.28
N ASP A 153 -0.28 27.01 7.97
CA ASP A 153 -0.63 25.91 7.08
C ASP A 153 0.49 24.84 7.05
N ALA A 154 1.75 25.26 7.00
CA ALA A 154 2.90 24.34 6.98
C ALA A 154 3.06 23.55 8.29
N ILE A 155 2.65 24.17 9.40
CA ILE A 155 2.51 23.53 10.69
C ILE A 155 1.45 22.42 10.64
N VAL A 156 0.24 22.73 10.14
CA VAL A 156 -0.89 21.78 10.06
C VAL A 156 -0.55 20.61 9.13
N ALA A 157 0.14 20.90 8.02
CA ALA A 157 0.62 19.91 7.07
C ALA A 157 1.84 19.10 7.56
N ASN A 158 2.33 19.33 8.79
CA ASN A 158 3.48 18.64 9.38
C ASN A 158 4.76 18.74 8.51
N LEU A 159 4.98 19.91 7.92
CA LEU A 159 6.11 20.17 7.00
C LEU A 159 7.34 20.72 7.71
N ILE A 160 7.16 21.45 8.82
CA ILE A 160 8.27 22.18 9.45
C ILE A 160 9.21 21.22 10.19
N VAL A 161 10.47 21.22 9.77
CA VAL A 161 11.60 20.52 10.39
C VAL A 161 12.64 21.53 10.82
N ASN A 162 12.91 21.67 12.11
CA ASN A 162 13.84 22.67 12.64
C ASN A 162 15.00 21.97 13.37
N TYR A 163 16.25 22.33 13.04
CA TYR A 163 17.46 21.77 13.66
C TYR A 163 18.45 22.90 13.98
N PRO A 164 19.23 22.86 15.06
CA PRO A 164 19.05 21.95 16.20
C PRO A 164 17.89 22.43 17.10
N GLU A 165 17.57 23.72 17.08
CA GLU A 165 16.56 24.36 17.92
C GLU A 165 15.19 24.32 17.26
N VAL A 166 14.36 23.32 17.58
CA VAL A 166 13.11 23.17 16.85
C VAL A 166 12.06 24.26 17.07
N ARG A 167 12.17 25.02 18.16
CA ARG A 167 11.22 26.08 18.52
C ARG A 167 11.62 27.41 17.89
N GLN A 168 12.60 27.38 17.00
CA GLN A 168 12.97 28.53 16.20
C GLN A 168 12.77 28.18 14.74
N LEU A 169 11.86 28.91 14.09
CA LEU A 169 11.69 28.79 12.63
C LEU A 169 12.92 29.34 11.91
N ARG A 170 13.60 30.33 12.50
CA ARG A 170 14.75 31.06 11.93
C ARG A 170 14.41 31.63 10.55
N PRO A 171 13.30 32.40 10.42
CA PRO A 171 12.71 32.74 9.12
C PRO A 171 13.66 33.54 8.21
N ASN A 172 14.59 34.29 8.80
CA ASN A 172 15.55 35.15 8.10
C ASN A 172 16.91 34.49 7.83
N GLN A 173 17.14 33.25 8.29
CA GLN A 173 18.37 32.52 7.97
C GLN A 173 18.26 31.86 6.59
N ASN A 174 19.39 31.64 5.92
CA ASN A 174 19.44 30.93 4.65
C ASN A 174 19.20 29.42 4.89
N ALA A 175 18.40 28.79 4.03
CA ALA A 175 18.19 27.35 4.09
C ALA A 175 19.42 26.61 3.55
N THR A 176 19.85 25.56 4.27
CA THR A 176 20.93 24.69 3.82
C THR A 176 20.41 23.52 2.98
N ARG A 177 21.27 22.89 2.18
CA ARG A 177 20.93 21.68 1.40
C ARG A 177 20.36 20.54 2.24
N GLY A 178 20.90 20.33 3.44
CA GLY A 178 20.44 19.34 4.40
C GLY A 178 19.06 19.69 4.98
N GLU A 179 18.86 20.93 5.40
CA GLU A 179 17.55 21.40 5.89
C GLU A 179 16.46 21.29 4.83
N THR A 180 16.76 21.74 3.61
CA THR A 180 15.83 21.66 2.47
C THR A 180 15.50 20.22 2.12
N SER A 181 16.48 19.30 2.17
CA SER A 181 16.26 17.87 1.96
C SER A 181 15.30 17.29 3.00
N ALA A 182 15.43 17.69 4.27
CA ALA A 182 14.55 17.23 5.33
C ALA A 182 13.12 17.77 5.20
N LEU A 183 12.96 19.06 4.88
CA LEU A 183 11.66 19.66 4.58
C LEU A 183 11.00 18.97 3.38
N LEU A 184 11.76 18.72 2.32
CA LEU A 184 11.25 18.06 1.11
C LEU A 184 10.83 16.60 1.37
N CYS A 185 11.57 15.85 2.18
CA CYS A 185 11.15 14.50 2.61
C CYS A 185 9.79 14.51 3.33
N ARG A 186 9.54 15.52 4.19
CA ARG A 186 8.22 15.70 4.82
C ARG A 186 7.14 16.02 3.79
N THR A 187 7.42 16.93 2.86
CA THR A 187 6.48 17.29 1.78
C THR A 187 6.13 16.09 0.91
N LEU A 188 7.10 15.23 0.60
CA LEU A 188 6.93 14.00 -0.19
C LEU A 188 6.46 12.80 0.64
N ARG A 189 6.21 12.98 1.95
CA ARG A 189 5.77 11.94 2.89
C ARG A 189 6.67 10.69 2.88
N ILE A 190 7.98 10.89 2.78
CA ILE A 190 8.95 9.78 2.81
C ILE A 190 9.11 9.30 4.26
N PRO A 191 8.67 8.09 4.62
CA PRO A 191 8.60 7.64 6.00
C PRO A 191 10.00 7.43 6.62
N ASN A 192 10.12 7.63 7.94
CA ASN A 192 11.30 7.31 8.75
C ASN A 192 12.62 7.98 8.32
N THR A 193 12.56 9.18 7.70
CA THR A 193 13.77 9.86 7.18
C THR A 193 14.19 11.10 7.96
N VAL A 194 13.25 11.81 8.59
CA VAL A 194 13.55 12.94 9.48
C VAL A 194 13.47 12.43 10.91
N PRO A 195 14.55 12.53 11.72
CA PRO A 195 14.48 12.20 13.14
C PRO A 195 13.32 12.95 13.79
N GLU A 196 12.47 12.23 14.49
CA GLU A 196 11.25 12.77 15.09
C GLU A 196 11.51 13.96 16.01
N GLN A 197 12.68 13.97 16.66
CA GLN A 197 13.16 15.08 17.46
C GLN A 197 13.49 16.37 16.69
N TYR A 198 13.30 16.43 15.37
CA TYR A 198 13.44 17.66 14.60
C TYR A 198 12.14 18.11 13.94
N ALA A 199 11.07 17.32 14.09
CA ALA A 199 9.75 17.70 13.59
C ALA A 199 9.01 18.58 14.59
N THR A 200 8.54 19.74 14.15
CA THR A 200 7.74 20.67 14.98
C THR A 200 6.43 20.07 15.48
N TRP A 201 5.90 19.06 14.77
CA TRP A 201 4.72 18.30 15.18
C TRP A 201 5.02 17.36 16.36
N ASN A 202 6.25 16.87 16.52
CA ASN A 202 6.69 16.08 17.67
C ASN A 202 7.27 16.92 18.82
N TRP A 203 7.36 18.25 18.68
CA TRP A 203 7.87 19.13 19.73
C TRP A 203 6.78 19.93 20.43
N GLY A 204 6.17 19.24 21.38
CA GLY A 204 5.79 19.79 22.68
C GLY A 204 5.73 18.74 23.81
N ILE A 205 6.29 17.55 23.55
CA ILE A 205 6.51 16.46 24.50
C ILE A 205 7.43 16.86 25.70
N TYR A 206 8.05 18.05 25.68
CA TYR A 206 8.98 18.51 26.72
C TYR A 206 8.34 18.67 28.10
N ASP A 207 7.06 19.06 28.15
CA ASP A 207 6.37 19.10 29.44
C ASP A 207 6.24 17.66 29.96
N LEU A 208 5.85 16.69 29.11
CA LEU A 208 5.69 15.27 29.45
C LEU A 208 7.01 14.50 29.72
N LYS A 209 8.19 15.06 29.44
CA LYS A 209 9.52 14.40 29.63
C LYS A 209 10.13 14.61 31.02
N GLY A 210 9.60 15.54 31.82
CA GLY A 210 9.96 15.74 33.23
C GLY A 210 8.88 15.17 34.16
N GLU A 211 9.11 15.18 35.48
CA GLU A 211 8.13 14.78 36.50
C GLU A 211 6.85 15.64 36.43
N VAL A 212 5.95 15.35 35.48
CA VAL A 212 4.68 16.04 35.38
C VAL A 212 3.78 15.47 36.45
N LYS A 213 3.38 16.31 37.39
CA LYS A 213 2.06 16.20 38.02
C LYS A 213 1.34 17.50 37.68
N ALA A 214 0.50 17.46 36.65
CA ALA A 214 -0.31 18.59 36.27
C ALA A 214 -1.76 18.33 36.71
N PRO A 215 -2.29 19.04 37.73
CA PRO A 215 -3.70 18.99 38.08
C PRO A 215 -4.59 19.57 36.98
N PHE A 216 -5.87 19.22 36.98
CA PHE A 216 -6.87 19.54 35.96
C PHE A 216 -6.87 21.00 35.51
N ALA A 217 -6.83 21.93 36.46
CA ALA A 217 -6.81 23.36 36.19
C ALA A 217 -5.55 23.82 35.42
N THR A 218 -4.42 23.14 35.64
CA THR A 218 -3.12 23.52 35.07
C THR A 218 -2.99 23.05 33.63
N TRP A 219 -3.41 21.83 33.33
CA TRP A 219 -3.30 21.32 31.96
C TRP A 219 -4.41 21.84 31.04
N LYS A 220 -5.65 22.02 31.54
CA LYS A 220 -6.73 22.62 30.73
C LYS A 220 -6.45 24.05 30.29
N GLY A 221 -5.74 24.82 31.12
CA GLY A 221 -5.33 26.18 30.79
C GLY A 221 -4.08 26.26 29.91
N SER A 222 -3.37 25.14 29.70
CA SER A 222 -2.16 25.10 28.88
C SER A 222 -2.52 24.73 27.44
N ALA A 223 -2.73 25.76 26.60
CA ALA A 223 -2.97 25.57 25.18
C ALA A 223 -1.87 24.74 24.50
N ARG A 224 -0.64 24.87 25.00
CA ARG A 224 0.52 24.10 24.55
C ARG A 224 0.37 22.61 24.85
N LEU A 225 0.17 22.25 26.13
CA LEU A 225 0.05 20.84 26.53
C LEU A 225 -1.15 20.16 25.88
N MET A 226 -2.27 20.87 25.72
CA MET A 226 -3.44 20.32 25.03
C MET A 226 -3.19 20.05 23.58
N ARG A 227 -2.47 20.94 22.89
CA ARG A 227 -2.07 20.69 21.51
C ARG A 227 -1.22 19.44 21.38
N ASP A 228 -0.27 19.24 22.30
CA ASP A 228 0.61 18.07 22.27
C ASP A 228 -0.17 16.77 22.49
N ILE A 229 -1.11 16.78 23.41
CA ILE A 229 -2.04 15.66 23.62
C ILE A 229 -2.87 15.41 22.37
N GLN A 230 -3.50 16.44 21.79
CA GLN A 230 -4.33 16.32 20.59
C GLN A 230 -3.54 15.71 19.43
N VAL A 231 -2.32 16.20 19.20
CA VAL A 231 -1.38 15.68 18.19
C VAL A 231 -1.08 14.20 18.42
N LEU A 232 -0.72 13.83 19.66
CA LEU A 232 -0.40 12.45 20.00
C LEU A 232 -1.61 11.51 19.92
N LEU A 233 -2.83 12.03 20.00
CA LEU A 233 -4.08 11.26 19.86
C LEU A 233 -4.54 11.08 18.40
N VAL A 234 -4.01 11.86 17.45
CA VAL A 234 -4.36 11.73 16.01
C VAL A 234 -4.00 10.34 15.46
N PRO A 235 -2.79 9.78 15.68
CA PRO A 235 -2.46 8.43 15.22
C PRO A 235 -3.40 7.34 15.73
N PHE A 236 -4.03 7.54 16.89
CA PHE A 236 -5.02 6.61 17.49
C PHE A 236 -6.41 6.75 16.89
N ARG A 237 -6.62 7.67 15.94
CA ARG A 237 -7.93 8.05 15.37
C ARG A 237 -8.92 8.58 16.43
N LEU A 238 -8.38 9.10 17.53
CA LEU A 238 -9.16 9.65 18.64
C LEU A 238 -9.40 11.15 18.50
N TYR A 239 -8.60 11.83 17.68
CA TYR A 239 -8.71 13.26 17.45
C TYR A 239 -8.64 13.60 15.96
N PRO A 240 -9.55 14.44 15.42
CA PRO A 240 -9.48 14.87 14.03
C PRO A 240 -8.36 15.90 13.86
N GLY A 241 -7.40 15.61 12.98
CA GLY A 241 -6.19 16.44 12.82
C GLY A 241 -6.45 17.90 12.42
N ASN A 242 -7.54 18.17 11.71
CA ASN A 242 -7.95 19.53 11.33
C ASN A 242 -8.56 20.35 12.48
N LYS A 243 -8.71 19.76 13.68
CA LYS A 243 -9.18 20.47 14.87
C LYS A 243 -8.10 20.65 15.94
N ILE A 244 -6.83 20.40 15.63
CA ILE A 244 -5.73 20.65 16.57
C ILE A 244 -5.62 22.16 16.79
N ASN A 245 -6.06 22.63 17.95
CA ASN A 245 -6.11 24.05 18.29
C ASN A 245 -5.54 24.36 19.69
N GLY A 246 -5.19 23.34 20.48
CA GLY A 246 -4.73 23.53 21.84
C GLY A 246 -5.85 23.84 22.83
N GLU A 247 -7.12 23.84 22.42
CA GLU A 247 -8.23 24.08 23.34
C GLU A 247 -8.71 22.77 23.95
N TYR A 248 -8.92 22.78 25.27
CA TYR A 248 -9.66 21.70 25.91
C TYR A 248 -11.15 21.84 25.61
N ASN A 249 -11.68 20.96 24.76
CA ASN A 249 -13.08 20.88 24.38
C ASN A 249 -13.64 19.48 24.58
N TRP A 250 -14.93 19.28 24.25
CA TRP A 250 -15.59 17.98 24.40
C TRP A 250 -14.93 16.88 23.55
N GLU A 251 -14.38 17.21 22.37
CA GLU A 251 -13.62 16.24 21.58
C GLU A 251 -12.35 15.80 22.30
N THR A 252 -11.64 16.74 22.93
CA THR A 252 -10.38 16.46 23.66
C THR A 252 -10.66 15.61 24.88
N GLU A 253 -11.72 15.96 25.61
CA GLU A 253 -12.20 15.18 26.75
C GLU A 253 -12.55 13.75 26.36
N LYS A 254 -13.32 13.58 25.26
CA LYS A 254 -13.70 12.26 24.76
C LYS A 254 -12.47 11.44 24.33
N ALA A 255 -11.54 12.05 23.61
CA ALA A 255 -10.33 11.40 23.12
C ALA A 255 -9.45 10.93 24.29
N LEU A 256 -9.21 11.81 25.27
CA LEU A 256 -8.46 11.50 26.49
C LEU A 256 -9.14 10.43 27.34
N THR A 257 -10.46 10.51 27.53
CA THR A 257 -11.23 9.49 28.24
C THR A 257 -11.05 8.13 27.58
N THR A 258 -11.19 8.08 26.26
CA THR A 258 -11.06 6.84 25.50
C THR A 258 -9.66 6.26 25.61
N PHE A 259 -8.62 7.09 25.43
CA PHE A 259 -7.23 6.68 25.57
C PHE A 259 -6.92 6.16 26.99
N CYS A 260 -7.28 6.94 28.01
CA CYS A 260 -7.01 6.58 29.39
C CYS A 260 -7.74 5.31 29.82
N SER A 261 -9.02 5.15 29.43
CA SER A 261 -9.77 3.92 29.71
C SER A 261 -9.14 2.70 29.05
N PHE A 262 -8.66 2.82 27.82
CA PHE A 262 -8.02 1.71 27.12
C PHE A 262 -6.72 1.25 27.79
N TYR A 263 -5.87 2.21 28.19
CA TYR A 263 -4.59 1.92 28.83
C TYR A 263 -4.66 1.77 30.36
N GLY A 264 -5.86 1.79 30.96
CA GLY A 264 -6.05 1.64 32.41
C GLY A 264 -5.50 2.80 33.23
N LEU A 265 -5.45 3.99 32.65
CA LEU A 265 -4.89 5.20 33.25
C LEU A 265 -5.96 5.94 34.07
N PRO A 266 -5.73 6.21 35.37
CA PRO A 266 -6.72 6.84 36.25
C PRO A 266 -6.83 8.35 36.02
N ASN A 267 -6.06 8.92 35.08
CA ASN A 267 -5.87 10.35 34.89
C ASN A 267 -7.19 11.10 34.59
N MET A 268 -8.13 10.46 33.91
CA MET A 268 -9.45 11.05 33.64
C MET A 268 -10.41 11.01 34.84
N GLN A 269 -10.13 10.15 35.84
CA GLN A 269 -10.88 10.13 37.10
C GLN A 269 -10.24 11.05 38.15
N THR A 270 -8.91 11.07 38.21
CA THR A 270 -8.14 11.87 39.17
C THR A 270 -7.99 13.33 38.75
N GLY A 271 -8.15 13.63 37.47
CA GLY A 271 -7.91 14.94 36.88
C GLY A 271 -6.42 15.32 36.81
N VAL A 272 -5.52 14.40 37.12
CA VAL A 272 -4.07 14.65 37.13
C VAL A 272 -3.45 13.96 35.93
N LEU A 273 -2.73 14.69 35.07
CA LEU A 273 -1.83 14.10 34.08
C LEU A 273 -0.47 13.88 34.76
N ASP A 274 -0.03 12.63 34.79
CA ASP A 274 1.19 12.22 35.47
C ASP A 274 2.22 11.58 34.52
N GLU A 275 3.38 11.21 35.05
CA GLU A 275 4.43 10.55 34.29
C GLU A 275 3.95 9.24 33.62
N SER A 276 3.00 8.52 34.24
CA SER A 276 2.45 7.29 33.67
C SER A 276 1.64 7.57 32.41
N PHE A 277 0.82 8.63 32.43
CA PHE A 277 0.08 9.10 31.25
C PHE A 277 1.04 9.56 30.15
N ALA A 278 2.02 10.39 30.53
CA ALA A 278 3.05 10.87 29.62
C ALA A 278 3.75 9.71 28.89
N ARG A 279 4.31 8.76 29.65
CA ARG A 279 4.99 7.59 29.09
C ARG A 279 4.07 6.75 28.22
N SER A 280 2.80 6.58 28.61
CA SER A 280 1.83 5.79 27.83
C SER A 280 1.50 6.47 26.52
N LEU A 281 1.14 7.75 26.53
CA LEU A 281 0.78 8.50 25.32
C LEU A 281 1.93 8.60 24.31
N LEU A 282 3.18 8.66 24.80
CA LEU A 282 4.37 8.78 23.98
C LEU A 282 4.85 7.46 23.36
N ASN A 283 4.66 6.34 24.07
CA ASN A 283 5.24 5.05 23.67
C ASN A 283 4.20 4.03 23.20
N ALA A 284 2.91 4.29 23.41
CA ALA A 284 1.84 3.40 22.99
C ALA A 284 1.86 3.18 21.48
N ASP A 285 1.53 1.96 21.05
CA ASP A 285 1.39 1.63 19.65
C ASP A 285 -0.05 1.95 19.16
N PRO A 286 -0.24 2.94 18.28
CA PRO A 286 -1.59 3.26 17.79
C PRO A 286 -2.25 2.11 17.04
N VAL A 287 -1.44 1.24 16.40
CA VAL A 287 -1.95 0.08 15.68
C VAL A 287 -2.56 -0.94 16.64
N GLU A 288 -1.95 -1.17 17.81
CA GLU A 288 -2.52 -2.03 18.86
C GLU A 288 -3.89 -1.52 19.31
N PHE A 289 -3.99 -0.22 19.59
CA PHE A 289 -5.25 0.43 19.94
C PHE A 289 -6.32 0.23 18.85
N ILE A 290 -5.99 0.59 17.60
CA ILE A 290 -6.94 0.50 16.47
C ILE A 290 -7.39 -0.96 16.26
N MET A 291 -6.48 -1.93 16.32
CA MET A 291 -6.82 -3.35 16.19
C MET A 291 -7.70 -3.85 17.34
N ALA A 292 -7.51 -3.35 18.56
CA ALA A 292 -8.36 -3.74 19.67
C ALA A 292 -9.81 -3.25 19.49
N TYR A 293 -10.01 -2.02 19.00
CA TYR A 293 -11.34 -1.51 18.65
C TYR A 293 -11.95 -2.25 17.44
N ALA A 294 -11.12 -2.70 16.51
CA ALA A 294 -11.58 -3.50 15.37
C ALA A 294 -12.07 -4.91 15.75
N LYS A 295 -11.95 -5.33 17.03
CA LYS A 295 -12.55 -6.59 17.52
C LYS A 295 -14.07 -6.56 17.51
N ASP A 296 -14.70 -5.38 17.58
CA ASP A 296 -16.13 -5.25 17.33
C ASP A 296 -16.42 -5.35 15.83
N ARG A 297 -16.59 -6.60 15.39
CA ARG A 297 -16.84 -6.94 13.99
C ARG A 297 -18.15 -6.38 13.46
N GLN A 298 -19.17 -6.22 14.32
CA GLN A 298 -20.46 -5.68 13.89
C GLN A 298 -20.35 -4.17 13.68
N GLN A 299 -19.59 -3.48 14.53
CA GLN A 299 -19.26 -2.07 14.32
C GLN A 299 -18.48 -1.88 13.02
N VAL A 300 -17.42 -2.66 12.77
CA VAL A 300 -16.63 -2.58 11.53
C VAL A 300 -17.50 -2.82 10.29
N TYR A 301 -18.36 -3.84 10.31
CA TYR A 301 -19.32 -4.08 9.23
C TYR A 301 -20.28 -2.91 9.04
N SER A 302 -20.84 -2.36 10.13
CA SER A 302 -21.78 -1.24 10.06
C SER A 302 -21.12 0.04 9.51
N GLU A 303 -19.85 0.27 9.83
CA GLU A 303 -19.05 1.36 9.27
C GLU A 303 -18.84 1.20 7.77
N PHE A 304 -18.49 0.00 7.30
CA PHE A 304 -18.34 -0.28 5.88
C PHE A 304 -19.67 -0.21 5.13
N LEU A 305 -20.75 -0.72 5.72
CA LEU A 305 -22.09 -0.63 5.12
C LEU A 305 -22.56 0.82 4.97
N ARG A 306 -22.18 1.72 5.89
CA ARG A 306 -22.45 3.16 5.72
C ARG A 306 -21.68 3.77 4.57
N GLN A 307 -20.46 3.30 4.28
CA GLN A 307 -19.68 3.78 3.12
C GLN A 307 -20.27 3.32 1.79
N GLU A 308 -21.05 2.25 1.78
CA GLU A 308 -21.86 1.85 0.61
C GLU A 308 -23.03 2.81 0.34
N ALA A 309 -23.34 3.81 1.18
CA ALA A 309 -24.42 4.75 0.91
C ALA A 309 -24.27 5.41 -0.48
N GLY A 310 -25.28 5.27 -1.34
CA GLY A 310 -25.26 5.78 -2.72
C GLY A 310 -24.68 4.83 -3.78
N PHE A 311 -24.19 3.65 -3.38
CA PHE A 311 -23.75 2.57 -4.27
C PHE A 311 -24.84 1.50 -4.47
N ASP A 312 -24.70 0.69 -5.52
CA ASP A 312 -25.65 -0.37 -5.90
C ASP A 312 -24.95 -1.54 -6.65
N ALA A 313 -25.70 -2.49 -7.19
CA ALA A 313 -25.11 -3.66 -7.86
C ALA A 313 -24.33 -3.34 -9.15
N SER A 314 -24.44 -2.13 -9.70
CA SER A 314 -23.68 -1.68 -10.87
C SER A 314 -22.33 -1.07 -10.51
N LYS A 315 -22.20 -0.56 -9.29
CA LYS A 315 -20.98 0.07 -8.76
C LYS A 315 -20.99 0.02 -7.24
N LEU A 316 -19.96 -0.58 -6.67
CA LEU A 316 -19.82 -0.83 -5.23
C LEU A 316 -18.62 -0.09 -4.63
N ALA A 317 -18.67 0.24 -3.33
CA ALA A 317 -17.70 1.14 -2.73
C ALA A 317 -16.29 0.54 -2.63
N PHE A 318 -16.18 -0.76 -2.33
CA PHE A 318 -14.89 -1.42 -2.08
C PHE A 318 -14.46 -2.29 -3.25
N LEU A 319 -15.41 -3.03 -3.82
CA LEU A 319 -15.16 -3.91 -4.96
C LEU A 319 -14.72 -3.14 -6.20
N ASP A 320 -15.34 -1.99 -6.50
CA ASP A 320 -15.01 -1.16 -7.67
C ASP A 320 -14.03 -0.02 -7.35
N ARG A 321 -13.39 -0.07 -6.17
CA ARG A 321 -12.42 0.95 -5.76
C ARG A 321 -11.28 1.09 -6.77
N GLY A 322 -10.82 -0.02 -7.35
CA GLY A 322 -9.87 -0.02 -8.45
C GLY A 322 -8.44 0.37 -8.07
N ILE A 323 -7.47 -0.02 -8.90
CA ILE A 323 -6.05 0.26 -8.67
C ILE A 323 -5.71 1.76 -8.65
N LYS A 324 -6.46 2.60 -9.37
CA LYS A 324 -6.20 4.05 -9.43
C LYS A 324 -6.33 4.73 -8.06
N ASN A 325 -7.20 4.19 -7.20
CA ASN A 325 -7.46 4.69 -5.84
C ASN A 325 -6.67 3.94 -4.76
N SER A 326 -5.78 3.02 -5.16
CA SER A 326 -4.92 2.30 -4.22
C SER A 326 -3.72 3.17 -3.81
N PRO A 327 -3.40 3.30 -2.51
CA PRO A 327 -2.16 3.92 -2.06
C PRO A 327 -0.92 3.08 -2.42
N TYR A 328 -1.10 1.86 -2.91
CA TYR A 328 -0.03 0.92 -3.27
C TYR A 328 0.17 0.78 -4.78
N ARG A 329 -0.52 1.58 -5.61
CA ARG A 329 -0.47 1.46 -7.08
C ARG A 329 0.95 1.55 -7.65
N ASP A 330 1.75 2.47 -7.14
CA ASP A 330 3.11 2.73 -7.62
C ASP A 330 4.08 1.62 -7.19
N GLN A 331 3.62 0.69 -6.35
CA GLN A 331 4.40 -0.44 -5.86
C GLN A 331 4.25 -1.70 -6.71
N VAL A 332 3.24 -1.79 -7.59
CA VAL A 332 2.98 -2.97 -8.43
C VAL A 332 4.19 -3.36 -9.26
N ALA A 333 4.95 -2.36 -9.75
CA ALA A 333 6.15 -2.60 -10.52
C ALA A 333 7.26 -3.35 -9.74
N ALA A 334 7.26 -3.27 -8.41
CA ALA A 334 8.23 -3.92 -7.54
C ALA A 334 7.76 -5.29 -7.01
N TYR A 335 6.51 -5.70 -7.29
CA TYR A 335 5.95 -6.94 -6.75
C TYR A 335 6.76 -8.19 -7.12
N PRO A 336 7.19 -8.40 -8.38
CA PRO A 336 7.99 -9.57 -8.73
C PRO A 336 9.29 -9.65 -7.92
N ASP A 337 10.04 -8.55 -7.83
CA ASP A 337 11.31 -8.54 -7.09
C ASP A 337 11.09 -8.87 -5.61
N ARG A 338 10.06 -8.28 -4.98
CA ARG A 338 9.71 -8.54 -3.58
C ARG A 338 9.30 -9.98 -3.31
N LEU A 339 8.64 -10.65 -4.27
CA LEU A 339 8.26 -12.07 -4.17
C LEU A 339 9.44 -13.03 -4.38
N THR A 340 10.61 -12.53 -4.79
CA THR A 340 11.85 -13.34 -4.84
C THR A 340 12.73 -13.14 -3.61
N GLN A 341 12.53 -12.06 -2.86
CA GLN A 341 13.31 -11.74 -1.68
C GLN A 341 12.97 -12.66 -0.51
N LYS A 342 14.00 -13.16 0.18
CA LYS A 342 13.86 -13.96 1.40
C LYS A 342 14.13 -13.12 2.64
N PRO A 343 13.47 -13.39 3.78
CA PRO A 343 13.89 -12.89 5.08
C PRO A 343 15.35 -13.24 5.35
N ASP A 344 16.14 -12.26 5.78
CA ASP A 344 17.57 -12.41 6.08
C ASP A 344 17.83 -12.89 7.52
N GLY A 345 16.80 -12.85 8.37
CA GLY A 345 16.87 -13.16 9.80
C GLY A 345 17.39 -12.01 10.67
N THR A 346 17.97 -10.95 10.08
CA THR A 346 18.60 -9.83 10.79
C THR A 346 17.78 -8.54 10.71
N GLN A 347 17.34 -8.14 9.52
CA GLN A 347 16.48 -6.97 9.30
C GLN A 347 15.01 -7.37 9.10
N LEU A 348 14.81 -8.57 8.57
CA LEU A 348 13.52 -9.18 8.27
C LEU A 348 13.54 -10.67 8.65
N ALA A 349 12.65 -11.06 9.55
CA ALA A 349 12.43 -12.46 9.94
C ALA A 349 11.08 -12.96 9.42
N SER A 350 10.95 -14.29 9.24
CA SER A 350 9.64 -14.93 9.02
C SER A 350 8.92 -15.20 10.35
N LEU A 351 7.70 -15.76 10.29
CA LEU A 351 6.98 -16.26 11.48
C LEU A 351 7.70 -17.43 12.18
N GLY A 352 8.63 -18.13 11.51
CA GLY A 352 9.29 -19.33 12.02
C GLY A 352 8.49 -20.60 11.74
N SER A 353 8.92 -21.73 12.30
CA SER A 353 8.26 -23.04 12.14
C SER A 353 7.03 -23.21 13.02
N GLN A 354 6.91 -22.41 14.08
CA GLN A 354 5.82 -22.46 15.04
C GLN A 354 5.42 -21.05 15.49
N VAL A 355 4.13 -20.86 15.71
CA VAL A 355 3.57 -19.65 16.30
C VAL A 355 2.65 -20.03 17.45
N THR A 356 2.89 -19.46 18.63
CA THR A 356 1.94 -19.54 19.74
C THR A 356 0.87 -18.47 19.56
N LEU A 357 -0.39 -18.91 19.53
CA LEU A 357 -1.53 -18.02 19.36
C LEU A 357 -1.82 -17.22 20.63
N VAL A 358 -2.00 -15.92 20.45
CA VAL A 358 -2.39 -15.00 21.53
C VAL A 358 -3.84 -15.28 21.91
N GLY A 359 -4.10 -15.37 23.21
CA GLY A 359 -5.44 -15.58 23.78
C GLY A 359 -5.85 -17.05 23.99
N SER A 360 -5.23 -18.00 23.29
CA SER A 360 -5.49 -19.45 23.48
C SER A 360 -4.28 -20.25 23.95
N ASN A 361 -3.07 -19.71 23.83
CA ASN A 361 -1.79 -20.42 24.05
C ASN A 361 -1.61 -21.68 23.20
N GLN A 362 -2.43 -21.86 22.15
CA GLN A 362 -2.29 -22.96 21.22
C GLN A 362 -1.05 -22.75 20.34
N VAL A 363 -0.21 -23.78 20.21
CA VAL A 363 0.93 -23.77 19.29
C VAL A 363 0.46 -24.25 17.91
N VAL A 364 0.70 -23.44 16.89
CA VAL A 364 0.46 -23.75 15.48
C VAL A 364 1.79 -24.07 14.82
N THR A 365 1.88 -25.23 14.18
CA THR A 365 3.08 -25.69 13.46
C THR A 365 2.89 -25.53 11.96
N PHE A 366 3.85 -24.88 11.31
CA PHE A 366 3.91 -24.76 9.86
C PHE A 366 4.55 -26.03 9.29
N SER A 367 3.94 -26.58 8.24
CA SER A 367 4.42 -27.79 7.57
C SER A 367 5.03 -27.45 6.21
N PRO A 368 5.95 -28.25 5.66
CA PRO A 368 6.46 -28.04 4.31
C PRO A 368 5.32 -27.85 3.31
N TYR A 369 5.43 -26.85 2.44
CA TYR A 369 4.40 -26.59 1.43
C TYR A 369 4.23 -27.83 0.52
N PRO A 370 3.01 -28.36 0.29
CA PRO A 370 2.86 -29.68 -0.30
C PRO A 370 3.25 -29.67 -1.78
N ALA A 371 3.68 -30.81 -2.29
CA ALA A 371 3.94 -31.00 -3.72
C ALA A 371 2.65 -30.91 -4.54
N THR A 372 2.77 -30.71 -5.85
CA THR A 372 1.65 -30.83 -6.78
C THR A 372 1.08 -32.25 -6.71
N GLY A 373 -0.24 -32.38 -6.81
CA GLY A 373 -0.98 -33.65 -6.73
C GLY A 373 -1.31 -34.05 -5.29
N LEU A 374 -0.66 -33.41 -4.30
CA LEU A 374 -0.92 -33.63 -2.89
C LEU A 374 -1.71 -32.48 -2.28
N ARG A 375 -2.76 -32.83 -1.53
CA ARG A 375 -3.56 -31.89 -0.76
C ARG A 375 -2.98 -31.76 0.66
N PRO A 376 -2.83 -30.54 1.21
CA PRO A 376 -2.45 -30.36 2.61
C PRO A 376 -3.57 -30.79 3.56
N THR A 377 -3.23 -30.97 4.82
CA THR A 377 -4.21 -30.96 5.90
C THR A 377 -4.77 -29.56 6.06
N ILE A 378 -6.06 -29.39 5.82
CA ILE A 378 -6.78 -28.12 6.03
C ILE A 378 -7.61 -28.29 7.30
N ILE A 379 -7.27 -27.51 8.32
CA ILE A 379 -7.96 -27.59 9.62
C ILE A 379 -9.10 -26.57 9.63
N GLY A 380 -10.15 -26.80 10.41
CA GLY A 380 -11.13 -25.75 10.74
C GLY A 380 -10.47 -24.53 11.41
N GLY A 381 -11.29 -23.55 11.79
CA GLY A 381 -10.85 -22.33 12.48
C GLY A 381 -11.27 -21.03 11.79
N LEU A 382 -12.06 -21.12 10.71
CA LEU A 382 -12.66 -19.96 10.03
C LEU A 382 -14.19 -19.87 10.28
N GLU A 383 -14.70 -20.61 11.26
CA GLU A 383 -16.12 -20.62 11.65
C GLU A 383 -16.54 -19.31 12.31
N PHE A 384 -15.58 -18.50 12.79
CA PHE A 384 -15.87 -17.16 13.30
C PHE A 384 -16.44 -16.26 12.20
N LEU A 385 -16.12 -16.48 10.91
CA LEU A 385 -16.60 -15.65 9.81
C LEU A 385 -18.14 -15.59 9.80
N HIS A 386 -18.71 -14.48 9.32
CA HIS A 386 -20.17 -14.34 9.27
C HIS A 386 -20.84 -15.44 8.43
N SER A 387 -22.12 -15.74 8.70
CA SER A 387 -22.89 -16.77 8.00
C SER A 387 -22.96 -16.53 6.48
N ASP A 388 -22.96 -15.27 6.05
CA ASP A 388 -22.89 -14.86 4.63
C ASP A 388 -21.66 -15.43 3.91
N ILE A 389 -20.55 -15.71 4.61
CA ILE A 389 -19.38 -16.38 4.03
C ILE A 389 -19.63 -17.88 3.95
N GLN A 390 -19.92 -18.38 2.76
CA GLN A 390 -20.26 -19.79 2.52
C GLN A 390 -19.03 -20.69 2.53
N GLN A 391 -17.92 -20.21 1.94
CA GLN A 391 -16.64 -20.91 1.95
C GLN A 391 -15.50 -19.95 2.23
N ALA A 392 -14.49 -20.45 2.91
CA ALA A 392 -13.23 -19.76 3.09
C ALA A 392 -12.06 -20.77 3.11
N CYS A 393 -10.94 -20.38 2.53
CA CYS A 393 -9.67 -21.08 2.73
C CYS A 393 -8.56 -20.05 2.91
N LEU A 394 -7.77 -20.23 3.96
CA LEU A 394 -6.64 -19.39 4.33
C LEU A 394 -5.38 -20.26 4.36
N CYS A 395 -4.31 -19.76 3.76
CA CYS A 395 -2.98 -20.34 3.81
C CYS A 395 -1.99 -19.27 4.28
N VAL A 396 -1.40 -19.46 5.45
CA VAL A 396 -0.34 -18.57 5.96
C VAL A 396 1.00 -19.25 5.68
N GLY A 397 1.92 -18.50 5.08
CA GLY A 397 3.26 -18.96 4.74
C GLY A 397 4.31 -18.46 5.73
N SER A 398 5.39 -19.23 5.84
CA SER A 398 6.57 -18.88 6.62
C SER A 398 7.81 -19.49 5.94
N ILE A 399 8.91 -18.73 5.85
CA ILE A 399 10.15 -19.23 5.25
C ILE A 399 11.08 -19.70 6.37
N VAL A 400 11.29 -21.01 6.46
CA VAL A 400 12.17 -21.64 7.44
C VAL A 400 13.29 -22.34 6.69
N ASP A 401 14.54 -22.06 7.06
CA ASP A 401 15.74 -22.59 6.40
C ASP A 401 15.71 -22.40 4.87
N GLY A 402 15.23 -21.24 4.44
CA GLY A 402 15.12 -20.86 3.03
C GLY A 402 14.06 -21.59 2.22
N ARG A 403 13.19 -22.40 2.86
CA ARG A 403 12.09 -23.16 2.26
C ARG A 403 10.73 -22.68 2.76
N MET A 404 9.74 -22.67 1.87
CA MET A 404 8.38 -22.32 2.23
C MET A 404 7.72 -23.43 3.07
N GLN A 405 7.26 -23.05 4.25
CA GLN A 405 6.33 -23.79 5.07
C GLN A 405 4.98 -23.06 5.06
N ALA A 406 3.91 -23.80 5.33
CA ALA A 406 2.56 -23.27 5.31
C ALA A 406 1.67 -23.93 6.35
N HIS A 407 0.66 -23.17 6.74
CA HIS A 407 -0.40 -23.62 7.62
C HIS A 407 -1.76 -23.27 6.98
N TRP A 408 -2.71 -24.20 7.04
CA TRP A 408 -3.96 -24.12 6.27
C TRP A 408 -5.18 -24.16 7.19
N ARG A 409 -6.08 -23.19 7.01
CA ARG A 409 -7.36 -23.07 7.71
C ARG A 409 -8.50 -23.01 6.69
N GLY A 410 -9.67 -23.52 7.07
CA GLY A 410 -10.81 -23.54 6.17
C GLY A 410 -12.16 -23.47 6.87
N ARG A 411 -13.16 -23.04 6.09
CA ARG A 411 -14.59 -23.20 6.35
C ARG A 411 -15.21 -23.72 5.06
N ASP A 412 -15.73 -24.94 5.08
CA ASP A 412 -16.18 -25.66 3.87
C ASP A 412 -15.20 -25.51 2.68
N PRO A 413 -13.88 -25.71 2.87
CA PRO A 413 -12.87 -25.25 1.90
C PRO A 413 -12.78 -26.11 0.63
N LEU A 414 -13.40 -27.29 0.61
CA LEU A 414 -13.22 -28.32 -0.42
C LEU A 414 -14.46 -28.58 -1.28
N ARG A 415 -15.62 -28.02 -0.95
CA ARG A 415 -16.83 -28.22 -1.74
C ARG A 415 -16.70 -27.50 -3.10
N GLY A 416 -16.88 -28.24 -4.19
CA GLY A 416 -16.90 -27.68 -5.54
C GLY A 416 -18.14 -26.82 -5.80
N ILE A 417 -17.94 -25.55 -6.15
CA ILE A 417 -18.99 -24.58 -6.48
C ILE A 417 -18.49 -23.56 -7.51
N GLN A 418 -19.39 -22.76 -8.08
CA GLN A 418 -18.99 -21.65 -8.94
C GLN A 418 -18.31 -20.56 -8.13
N HIS A 419 -17.09 -20.19 -8.54
CA HIS A 419 -16.34 -19.05 -8.01
C HIS A 419 -16.27 -17.88 -9.01
N TRP A 420 -17.20 -17.84 -9.97
CA TRP A 420 -17.33 -16.75 -10.95
C TRP A 420 -15.98 -16.43 -11.64
N SER A 421 -15.71 -15.15 -11.89
CA SER A 421 -14.50 -14.66 -12.56
C SER A 421 -13.20 -14.90 -11.80
N THR A 422 -13.25 -15.25 -10.51
CA THR A 422 -12.04 -15.55 -9.72
C THR A 422 -11.24 -16.70 -10.33
N THR A 423 -11.93 -17.63 -11.00
CA THR A 423 -11.31 -18.80 -11.65
C THR A 423 -10.55 -18.48 -12.94
N LYS A 424 -10.70 -17.28 -13.51
CA LYS A 424 -10.14 -16.92 -14.83
C LYS A 424 -8.62 -16.79 -14.85
N ILE A 425 -7.99 -16.69 -13.68
CA ILE A 425 -6.52 -16.74 -13.55
C ILE A 425 -5.94 -18.12 -13.89
N ILE A 426 -6.75 -19.19 -13.78
CA ILE A 426 -6.32 -20.58 -13.99
C ILE A 426 -5.88 -20.84 -15.42
N PRO A 427 -6.70 -20.57 -16.47
CA PRO A 427 -6.26 -20.77 -17.86
C PRO A 427 -5.06 -19.89 -18.23
N LEU A 428 -4.97 -18.67 -17.68
CA LEU A 428 -3.82 -17.78 -17.89
C LEU A 428 -2.50 -18.43 -17.41
N LEU A 429 -2.49 -18.97 -16.18
CA LEU A 429 -1.32 -19.64 -15.60
C LEU A 429 -0.99 -20.98 -16.29
N ASN A 430 -2.02 -21.69 -16.75
CA ASN A 430 -1.83 -22.90 -17.56
C ASN A 430 -1.13 -22.58 -18.88
N VAL A 431 -1.49 -21.48 -19.55
CA VAL A 431 -0.82 -21.04 -20.79
C VAL A 431 0.64 -20.71 -20.55
N VAL A 432 0.99 -20.03 -19.45
CA VAL A 432 2.39 -19.78 -19.07
C VAL A 432 3.17 -21.10 -18.94
N SER A 433 2.62 -22.04 -18.17
CA SER A 433 3.25 -23.35 -17.94
C SER A 433 3.48 -24.11 -19.26
N ARG A 434 2.47 -24.13 -20.14
CA ARG A 434 2.57 -24.80 -21.45
C ARG A 434 3.54 -24.10 -22.39
N ALA A 435 3.52 -22.77 -22.44
CA ALA A 435 4.40 -22.00 -23.31
C ALA A 435 5.86 -22.24 -22.93
N ASN A 436 6.19 -22.18 -21.64
CA ASN A 436 7.54 -22.43 -21.17
C ASN A 436 7.93 -23.92 -21.24
N ALA A 437 6.99 -24.86 -21.23
CA ALA A 437 7.28 -26.28 -21.51
C ALA A 437 7.71 -26.51 -22.97
N VAL A 438 7.10 -25.80 -23.92
CA VAL A 438 7.45 -25.88 -25.34
C VAL A 438 8.73 -25.10 -25.65
N GLN A 439 8.82 -23.87 -25.14
CA GLN A 439 9.96 -22.98 -25.39
C GLN A 439 10.31 -22.24 -24.10
N PRO A 440 11.22 -22.79 -23.26
CA PRO A 440 11.57 -22.21 -21.96
C PRO A 440 12.06 -20.76 -22.02
N ALA A 441 12.78 -20.40 -23.09
CA ALA A 441 13.29 -19.03 -23.30
C ALA A 441 12.24 -18.03 -23.81
N ALA A 442 11.03 -18.48 -24.18
CA ALA A 442 9.97 -17.58 -24.64
C ALA A 442 9.28 -16.92 -23.45
N LYS A 443 9.56 -15.63 -23.24
CA LYS A 443 8.92 -14.85 -22.18
C LYS A 443 7.53 -14.44 -22.65
N VAL A 444 6.49 -14.78 -21.89
CA VAL A 444 5.11 -14.48 -22.34
C VAL A 444 4.83 -12.99 -22.50
N ARG A 445 5.55 -12.10 -21.81
CA ARG A 445 5.45 -10.64 -22.02
C ARG A 445 5.83 -10.19 -23.43
N ASP A 446 6.69 -10.97 -24.10
CA ASP A 446 7.17 -10.70 -25.46
C ASP A 446 6.33 -11.46 -26.52
N CYS A 447 5.18 -12.01 -26.09
CA CYS A 447 4.26 -12.74 -26.95
C CYS A 447 3.00 -11.92 -27.31
N LEU A 448 2.55 -12.10 -28.56
CA LEU A 448 1.22 -11.72 -29.01
C LEU A 448 0.28 -12.92 -28.96
N VAL A 449 -0.97 -12.69 -28.57
CA VAL A 449 -2.08 -13.60 -28.83
C VAL A 449 -2.82 -13.11 -30.07
N ARG A 450 -2.90 -13.95 -31.10
CA ARG A 450 -3.44 -13.58 -32.42
C ARG A 450 -4.16 -14.75 -33.08
N SER A 451 -5.03 -14.46 -34.04
CA SER A 451 -5.58 -15.49 -34.93
C SER A 451 -4.46 -16.14 -35.76
N ALA A 452 -4.60 -17.44 -36.06
CA ALA A 452 -3.70 -18.12 -36.99
C ALA A 452 -3.60 -17.36 -38.33
N GLY A 453 -2.37 -17.18 -38.83
CA GLY A 453 -2.07 -16.43 -40.06
C GLY A 453 -2.11 -14.90 -39.94
N SER A 454 -2.61 -14.32 -38.84
CA SER A 454 -2.60 -12.87 -38.65
C SER A 454 -1.21 -12.34 -38.29
N ALA A 455 -0.83 -11.19 -38.85
CA ALA A 455 0.34 -10.44 -38.41
C ALA A 455 0.08 -9.61 -37.13
N SER A 456 -1.18 -9.21 -36.90
CA SER A 456 -1.62 -8.42 -35.75
C SER A 456 -2.19 -9.28 -34.63
N GLY A 457 -2.06 -8.80 -33.39
CA GLY A 457 -2.56 -9.45 -32.20
C GLY A 457 -2.45 -8.56 -30.98
N TYR A 458 -2.83 -9.08 -29.82
CA TYR A 458 -2.77 -8.36 -28.55
C TYR A 458 -1.60 -8.88 -27.71
N GLY A 459 -0.86 -7.98 -27.07
CA GLY A 459 0.18 -8.38 -26.12
C GLY A 459 -0.40 -9.18 -24.96
N PHE A 460 0.26 -10.28 -24.60
CA PHE A 460 -0.19 -11.17 -23.51
C PHE A 460 -0.42 -10.41 -22.20
N TYR A 461 0.50 -9.50 -21.84
CA TYR A 461 0.37 -8.68 -20.63
C TYR A 461 -0.90 -7.82 -20.64
N ASN A 462 -1.20 -7.16 -21.77
CA ASN A 462 -2.37 -6.28 -21.87
C ASN A 462 -3.68 -7.07 -21.73
N LEU A 463 -3.75 -8.26 -22.34
CA LEU A 463 -4.87 -9.19 -22.16
C LEU A 463 -5.00 -9.66 -20.71
N ALA A 464 -3.88 -9.97 -20.05
CA ALA A 464 -3.88 -10.37 -18.65
C ALA A 464 -4.37 -9.24 -17.74
N VAL A 465 -3.93 -8.00 -17.98
CA VAL A 465 -4.41 -6.81 -17.26
C VAL A 465 -5.92 -6.63 -17.43
N ASP A 466 -6.42 -6.67 -18.67
CA ASP A 466 -7.84 -6.46 -18.98
C ASP A 466 -8.73 -7.58 -18.41
N LEU A 467 -8.23 -8.82 -18.39
CA LEU A 467 -8.88 -9.96 -17.73
C LEU A 467 -9.04 -9.76 -16.22
N VAL A 468 -8.03 -9.18 -15.58
CA VAL A 468 -7.99 -8.99 -14.12
C VAL A 468 -8.79 -7.75 -13.71
N ASN A 469 -8.57 -6.61 -14.37
CA ASN A 469 -9.04 -5.29 -13.94
C ASN A 469 -10.41 -4.85 -14.51
N TYR A 470 -11.04 -5.67 -15.36
CA TYR A 470 -12.34 -5.36 -15.98
C TYR A 470 -12.39 -4.04 -16.77
N GLY A 471 -11.24 -3.55 -17.26
CA GLY A 471 -11.15 -2.30 -18.01
C GLY A 471 -11.88 -2.36 -19.35
N ASN A 472 -12.03 -3.56 -19.91
CA ASN A 472 -12.60 -3.83 -21.24
C ASN A 472 -11.92 -3.01 -22.36
N ALA A 473 -10.62 -2.73 -22.21
CA ALA A 473 -9.84 -1.99 -23.18
C ALA A 473 -9.60 -2.78 -24.47
N ILE A 474 -9.54 -4.11 -24.38
CA ILE A 474 -9.37 -5.05 -25.48
C ILE A 474 -10.60 -5.94 -25.63
N GLY A 475 -11.11 -6.46 -24.52
CA GLY A 475 -12.28 -7.34 -24.52
C GLY A 475 -12.79 -7.61 -23.12
N SER A 476 -13.98 -8.18 -23.01
CA SER A 476 -14.53 -8.54 -21.71
C SER A 476 -13.62 -9.55 -21.00
N SER A 477 -13.56 -9.49 -19.67
CA SER A 477 -12.87 -10.50 -18.85
C SER A 477 -13.35 -11.93 -19.17
N ASN A 478 -14.63 -12.11 -19.54
CA ASN A 478 -15.19 -13.40 -19.96
C ASN A 478 -14.62 -13.89 -21.29
N SER A 479 -14.64 -13.05 -22.33
CA SER A 479 -14.16 -13.41 -23.67
C SER A 479 -12.66 -13.67 -23.71
N ILE A 480 -11.86 -12.89 -22.98
CA ILE A 480 -10.41 -13.09 -22.85
C ILE A 480 -10.11 -14.41 -22.14
N ALA A 481 -10.80 -14.71 -21.03
CA ALA A 481 -10.60 -15.96 -20.32
C ALA A 481 -11.07 -17.18 -21.14
N ALA A 482 -12.15 -17.05 -21.90
CA ALA A 482 -12.62 -18.08 -22.83
C ALA A 482 -11.62 -18.33 -23.97
N MET A 483 -10.91 -17.29 -24.43
CA MET A 483 -9.79 -17.40 -25.37
C MET A 483 -8.58 -18.11 -24.75
N PHE A 484 -8.16 -17.77 -23.52
CA PHE A 484 -7.04 -18.48 -22.90
C PHE A 484 -7.34 -19.97 -22.66
N LYS A 485 -8.61 -20.34 -22.45
CA LYS A 485 -9.02 -21.75 -22.41
C LYS A 485 -8.76 -22.50 -23.73
N GLN A 486 -8.71 -21.83 -24.88
CA GLN A 486 -8.52 -22.48 -26.19
C GLN A 486 -7.13 -23.13 -26.37
N PHE A 487 -6.14 -22.78 -25.54
CA PHE A 487 -4.79 -23.37 -25.59
C PHE A 487 -4.70 -24.79 -24.99
N SER A 488 -5.80 -25.29 -24.41
CA SER A 488 -5.91 -26.62 -23.80
C SER A 488 -7.29 -27.21 -24.11
N THR A 489 -7.38 -28.53 -24.21
CA THR A 489 -8.71 -29.18 -24.19
C THR A 489 -9.33 -29.05 -22.79
N PRO A 490 -10.66 -29.18 -22.64
CA PRO A 490 -11.31 -29.14 -21.33
C PRO A 490 -10.74 -30.18 -20.35
N VAL A 491 -10.45 -31.39 -20.84
CA VAL A 491 -9.88 -32.48 -20.02
C VAL A 491 -8.43 -32.21 -19.65
N GLU A 492 -7.63 -31.67 -20.57
CA GLU A 492 -6.24 -31.28 -20.28
C GLU A 492 -6.17 -30.19 -19.20
N LEU A 493 -7.00 -29.16 -19.30
CA LEU A 493 -7.01 -28.04 -18.36
C LEU A 493 -7.52 -28.45 -16.97
N GLU A 494 -8.61 -29.23 -16.91
CA GLU A 494 -9.10 -29.78 -15.64
C GLU A 494 -8.07 -30.72 -15.01
N GLY A 495 -7.46 -31.61 -15.80
CA GLY A 495 -6.41 -32.52 -15.33
C GLY A 495 -5.21 -31.76 -14.76
N TRP A 496 -4.77 -30.69 -15.44
CA TRP A 496 -3.73 -29.81 -14.93
C TRP A 496 -4.12 -29.18 -13.59
N LEU A 497 -5.33 -28.64 -13.45
CA LEU A 497 -5.78 -28.04 -12.20
C LEU A 497 -5.84 -29.06 -11.05
N LYS A 498 -6.38 -30.27 -11.31
CA LYS A 498 -6.41 -31.38 -10.34
C LYS A 498 -5.00 -31.75 -9.89
N GLN A 499 -4.04 -31.79 -10.81
CA GLN A 499 -2.63 -32.01 -10.47
C GLN A 499 -2.03 -30.82 -9.71
N MET A 500 -2.45 -29.59 -9.94
CA MET A 500 -1.89 -28.45 -9.21
C MET A 500 -2.34 -28.41 -7.74
N THR A 501 -3.56 -28.87 -7.48
CA THR A 501 -4.17 -28.76 -6.16
C THR A 501 -4.26 -30.07 -5.38
N GLY A 502 -4.19 -31.22 -6.06
CA GLY A 502 -4.50 -32.52 -5.47
C GLY A 502 -5.99 -32.71 -5.14
N ASN A 503 -6.87 -31.79 -5.57
CA ASN A 503 -8.31 -31.91 -5.40
C ASN A 503 -8.94 -32.54 -6.64
N PHE A 504 -9.06 -33.86 -6.65
CA PHE A 504 -9.58 -34.60 -7.81
C PHE A 504 -11.11 -34.54 -7.96
N GLY A 505 -11.83 -33.98 -6.98
CA GLY A 505 -13.31 -33.88 -6.96
C GLY A 505 -13.91 -32.69 -7.72
N ILE A 506 -13.08 -31.86 -8.36
CA ILE A 506 -13.53 -30.66 -9.08
C ILE A 506 -13.95 -30.94 -10.54
N GLU A 507 -14.70 -30.00 -11.11
CA GLU A 507 -15.04 -29.93 -12.53
C GLU A 507 -14.63 -28.55 -13.09
N PHE A 508 -13.81 -28.52 -14.14
CA PHE A 508 -13.32 -27.26 -14.71
C PHE A 508 -13.29 -27.25 -16.24
N ARG A 509 -14.45 -27.49 -16.85
CA ARG A 509 -14.63 -27.67 -18.30
C ARG A 509 -15.45 -26.57 -18.96
N GLY A 510 -16.17 -25.79 -18.15
CA GLY A 510 -17.14 -24.81 -18.61
C GLY A 510 -16.54 -23.57 -19.25
N ARG A 511 -17.35 -22.88 -20.06
CA ARG A 511 -17.04 -21.53 -20.56
C ARG A 511 -17.37 -20.46 -19.52
N TYR A 512 -17.01 -19.22 -19.84
CA TYR A 512 -17.32 -18.03 -19.05
C TYR A 512 -18.52 -17.25 -19.61
N GLY A 513 -19.51 -17.94 -20.16
CA GLY A 513 -20.74 -17.32 -20.69
C GLY A 513 -20.60 -16.57 -22.02
N GLU A 514 -19.39 -16.36 -22.54
CA GLU A 514 -19.15 -15.61 -23.79
C GLU A 514 -18.33 -16.40 -24.83
N ALA A 515 -18.31 -15.88 -26.07
CA ALA A 515 -17.37 -16.28 -27.12
C ALA A 515 -15.93 -15.95 -26.74
N PRO A 516 -14.94 -16.81 -27.07
CA PRO A 516 -13.53 -16.42 -27.05
C PRO A 516 -13.33 -15.12 -27.83
N LEU A 517 -12.53 -14.20 -27.29
CA LEU A 517 -12.12 -12.98 -27.99
C LEU A 517 -11.48 -13.30 -29.35
N ILE A 518 -10.64 -14.34 -29.38
CA ILE A 518 -10.11 -14.96 -30.59
C ILE A 518 -10.50 -16.43 -30.53
N GLN A 519 -11.21 -16.93 -31.55
CA GLN A 519 -11.74 -18.29 -31.58
C GLN A 519 -10.65 -19.36 -31.71
N SER A 520 -9.65 -19.11 -32.56
CA SER A 520 -8.50 -19.99 -32.79
C SER A 520 -7.19 -19.24 -32.57
N PRO A 521 -6.83 -18.97 -31.31
CA PRO A 521 -5.65 -18.18 -30.97
C PRO A 521 -4.36 -18.98 -31.11
N ASN A 522 -3.30 -18.33 -31.56
CA ASN A 522 -1.93 -18.77 -31.32
C ASN A 522 -1.18 -17.78 -30.43
N LEU A 523 -0.20 -18.30 -29.68
CA LEU A 523 0.74 -17.52 -28.89
C LEU A 523 2.02 -17.37 -29.70
N TYR A 524 2.27 -16.17 -30.21
CA TYR A 524 3.40 -15.87 -31.07
C TYR A 524 4.48 -15.10 -30.32
N HIS A 525 5.68 -15.67 -30.22
CA HIS A 525 6.82 -15.02 -29.58
C HIS A 525 7.53 -14.12 -30.59
N GLN A 526 7.46 -12.81 -30.35
CA GLN A 526 7.95 -11.81 -31.30
C GLN A 526 9.46 -11.89 -31.53
N PRO A 527 10.32 -12.04 -30.49
CA PRO A 527 11.77 -12.09 -30.68
C PRO A 527 12.23 -13.25 -31.57
N SER A 528 11.70 -14.47 -31.36
CA SER A 528 12.07 -15.64 -32.19
C SER A 528 11.23 -15.78 -33.46
N ARG A 529 10.25 -14.90 -33.66
CA ARG A 529 9.32 -14.91 -34.79
C ARG A 529 8.61 -16.27 -34.98
N SER A 530 8.33 -16.98 -33.89
CA SER A 530 7.76 -18.32 -33.91
C SER A 530 6.45 -18.41 -33.13
N VAL A 531 5.59 -19.33 -33.54
CA VAL A 531 4.41 -19.71 -32.76
C VAL A 531 4.85 -20.69 -31.67
N VAL A 532 4.61 -20.34 -30.41
CA VAL A 532 4.94 -21.16 -29.24
C VAL A 532 3.80 -22.13 -28.91
N LEU A 533 2.56 -21.66 -28.99
CA LEU A 533 1.36 -22.49 -28.76
C LEU A 533 0.32 -22.21 -29.84
N ASN A 534 -0.38 -23.26 -30.28
CA ASN A 534 -1.59 -23.16 -31.08
C ASN A 534 -2.80 -23.52 -30.20
N ASP A 535 -3.99 -23.16 -30.67
CA ASP A 535 -5.23 -23.62 -30.08
C ASP A 535 -5.40 -25.15 -30.21
N ARG A 536 -6.32 -25.70 -29.44
CA ARG A 536 -6.69 -27.12 -29.49
C ARG A 536 -7.94 -27.38 -30.34
N ALA A 537 -8.57 -26.35 -30.93
CA ALA A 537 -9.80 -26.44 -31.71
C ALA A 537 -10.95 -27.18 -30.99
N THR A 538 -11.08 -27.03 -29.67
CA THR A 538 -12.11 -27.70 -28.86
C THR A 538 -13.04 -26.71 -28.15
N SER A 539 -14.33 -26.95 -28.27
CA SER A 539 -15.33 -26.23 -27.48
C SER A 539 -15.26 -26.61 -26.00
N HIS A 540 -15.20 -25.61 -25.14
CA HIS A 540 -15.34 -25.79 -23.69
C HIS A 540 -16.83 -25.82 -23.32
N THR A 541 -17.27 -26.83 -22.58
CA THR A 541 -18.66 -27.03 -22.14
C THR A 541 -18.67 -27.70 -20.77
N GLY A 542 -19.71 -27.48 -19.97
CA GLY A 542 -19.81 -28.02 -18.60
C GLY A 542 -19.64 -26.95 -17.53
N ASN A 543 -19.26 -27.36 -16.33
CA ASN A 543 -19.16 -26.47 -15.16
C ASN A 543 -17.73 -26.00 -14.88
N ASN A 544 -17.62 -25.00 -14.00
CA ASN A 544 -16.37 -24.55 -13.38
C ASN A 544 -16.50 -24.66 -11.85
N PHE A 545 -16.89 -25.83 -11.37
CA PHE A 545 -17.01 -26.14 -9.95
C PHE A 545 -15.63 -26.46 -9.35
N ILE A 546 -15.07 -25.48 -8.66
CA ILE A 546 -13.83 -25.61 -7.89
C ILE A 546 -14.09 -25.19 -6.45
N SER A 547 -13.13 -25.36 -5.54
CA SER A 547 -13.31 -24.95 -4.15
C SER A 547 -12.48 -23.72 -3.78
N ALA A 548 -12.80 -23.11 -2.64
CA ALA A 548 -11.99 -22.03 -2.07
C ALA A 548 -10.52 -22.45 -1.88
N TYR A 549 -10.26 -23.71 -1.50
CA TYR A 549 -8.92 -24.26 -1.42
C TYR A 549 -8.18 -24.22 -2.77
N ASP A 550 -8.82 -24.61 -3.87
CA ASP A 550 -8.16 -24.66 -5.18
C ASP A 550 -7.65 -23.27 -5.61
N LEU A 551 -8.43 -22.22 -5.36
CA LEU A 551 -8.02 -20.84 -5.63
C LEU A 551 -6.91 -20.36 -4.70
N THR A 552 -7.05 -20.61 -3.39
CA THR A 552 -6.01 -20.28 -2.40
C THR A 552 -4.69 -20.99 -2.72
N ARG A 553 -4.77 -22.23 -3.21
CA ARG A 553 -3.64 -23.03 -3.65
C ARG A 553 -2.99 -22.44 -4.90
N ILE A 554 -3.76 -22.12 -5.94
CA ILE A 554 -3.22 -21.53 -7.18
C ILE A 554 -2.55 -20.18 -6.92
N ILE A 555 -3.17 -19.29 -6.15
CA ILE A 555 -2.59 -17.97 -5.87
C ILE A 555 -1.32 -18.06 -5.00
N SER A 556 -1.27 -19.00 -4.04
CA SER A 556 -0.07 -19.22 -3.23
C SER A 556 1.08 -19.82 -4.05
N ILE A 557 0.82 -20.73 -5.00
CA ILE A 557 1.86 -21.22 -5.92
C ILE A 557 2.44 -20.07 -6.74
N LEU A 558 1.61 -19.11 -7.20
CA LEU A 558 2.07 -17.94 -7.92
C LEU A 558 2.95 -17.04 -7.06
N GLY A 559 2.46 -16.61 -5.90
CA GLY A 559 3.19 -15.67 -5.06
C GLY A 559 4.44 -16.27 -4.42
N TRP A 560 4.45 -17.57 -4.12
CA TRP A 560 5.58 -18.21 -3.45
C TRP A 560 6.49 -19.00 -4.38
N HIS A 561 6.25 -18.96 -5.69
CA HIS A 561 6.89 -19.81 -6.69
C HIS A 561 8.41 -19.96 -6.51
N HIS A 562 9.11 -18.85 -6.24
CA HIS A 562 10.57 -18.82 -6.06
C HIS A 562 11.05 -19.55 -4.79
N HIS A 563 10.19 -19.63 -3.78
CA HIS A 563 10.46 -20.24 -2.47
C HIS A 563 9.95 -21.68 -2.34
N LEU A 564 9.18 -22.15 -3.31
CA LEU A 564 8.67 -23.52 -3.36
C LEU A 564 9.75 -24.50 -3.87
N ALA A 565 9.68 -25.75 -3.40
CA ALA A 565 10.43 -26.85 -4.00
C ALA A 565 9.98 -27.08 -5.46
N GLN A 566 10.85 -27.63 -6.31
CA GLN A 566 10.55 -27.84 -7.74
C GLN A 566 9.23 -28.60 -7.97
N GLY A 567 8.98 -29.66 -7.20
CA GLY A 567 7.74 -30.45 -7.28
C GLY A 567 6.49 -29.78 -6.70
N ALA A 568 6.57 -28.53 -6.21
CA ALA A 568 5.45 -27.74 -5.74
C ALA A 568 5.17 -26.50 -6.60
N ARG A 569 5.96 -26.29 -7.66
CA ARG A 569 5.86 -25.14 -8.58
C ARG A 569 4.89 -25.40 -9.72
N PHE A 570 4.48 -24.35 -10.42
CA PHE A 570 3.88 -24.49 -11.75
C PHE A 570 4.86 -25.23 -12.68
N PRO A 571 4.44 -26.32 -13.35
CA PRO A 571 5.35 -27.14 -14.14
C PRO A 571 5.90 -26.35 -15.32
N ALA A 572 7.23 -26.42 -15.52
CA ALA A 572 8.00 -25.74 -16.57
C ALA A 572 7.95 -24.21 -16.61
N ALA A 573 7.04 -23.57 -15.87
CA ALA A 573 6.89 -22.12 -15.83
C ALA A 573 8.20 -21.43 -15.41
N GLN A 574 8.60 -20.43 -16.18
CA GLN A 574 9.76 -19.58 -15.86
C GLN A 574 9.30 -18.32 -15.13
N TRP A 575 10.13 -17.83 -14.21
CA TRP A 575 9.79 -16.68 -13.38
C TRP A 575 9.58 -15.40 -14.19
N ASP A 576 10.38 -15.18 -15.24
CA ASP A 576 10.24 -14.04 -16.15
C ASP A 576 8.90 -14.02 -16.92
N SER A 577 8.25 -15.17 -17.03
CA SER A 577 6.89 -15.27 -17.58
C SER A 577 5.84 -15.10 -16.49
N LEU A 578 6.05 -15.68 -15.30
CA LEU A 578 5.14 -15.52 -14.15
C LEU A 578 5.09 -14.08 -13.63
N GLU A 579 6.18 -13.32 -13.66
CA GLU A 579 6.18 -11.91 -13.26
C GLU A 579 5.19 -11.06 -14.07
N THR A 580 4.90 -11.46 -15.31
CA THR A 580 3.90 -10.82 -16.18
C THR A 580 2.51 -10.96 -15.58
N VAL A 581 2.19 -12.16 -15.08
CA VAL A 581 0.92 -12.45 -14.41
C VAL A 581 0.86 -11.76 -13.04
N VAL A 582 1.96 -11.77 -12.27
CA VAL A 582 2.06 -11.04 -10.99
C VAL A 582 1.74 -9.56 -11.18
N ARG A 583 2.36 -8.90 -12.16
CA ARG A 583 2.10 -7.48 -12.46
C ARG A 583 0.65 -7.24 -12.88
N ALA A 584 0.07 -8.13 -13.69
CA ALA A 584 -1.34 -8.03 -14.09
C ALA A 584 -2.30 -8.19 -12.89
N MET A 585 -2.05 -9.16 -12.02
CA MET A 585 -2.84 -9.38 -10.80
C MET A 585 -2.74 -8.23 -9.80
N GLY A 586 -1.63 -7.48 -9.81
CA GLY A 586 -1.51 -6.24 -9.04
C GLY A 586 -2.44 -5.12 -9.50
N MET A 587 -3.04 -5.23 -10.69
CA MET A 587 -3.95 -4.22 -11.29
C MET A 587 -5.44 -4.48 -11.03
N ASP A 588 -5.79 -5.49 -10.23
CA ASP A 588 -7.18 -5.90 -9.96
C ASP A 588 -8.08 -4.79 -9.38
N THR A 589 -9.39 -4.94 -9.56
CA THR A 589 -10.37 -3.95 -9.08
C THR A 589 -10.65 -4.03 -7.59
N ALA A 590 -10.69 -5.24 -7.03
CA ALA A 590 -11.09 -5.44 -5.65
C ALA A 590 -9.96 -5.08 -4.69
N ARG A 591 -10.17 -4.02 -3.90
CA ARG A 591 -9.17 -3.46 -2.97
C ARG A 591 -9.51 -3.72 -1.51
N TYR A 592 -10.11 -4.88 -1.20
CA TYR A 592 -10.44 -5.25 0.19
C TYR A 592 -9.23 -5.30 1.11
N ILE A 593 -8.06 -5.69 0.59
CA ILE A 593 -6.82 -5.69 1.38
C ILE A 593 -6.37 -4.26 1.69
N ASP A 594 -6.49 -3.31 0.75
CA ASP A 594 -6.22 -1.90 1.02
C ASP A 594 -7.17 -1.34 2.10
N VAL A 595 -8.46 -1.69 2.00
CA VAL A 595 -9.48 -1.32 2.99
C VAL A 595 -9.15 -1.89 4.36
N ALA A 596 -8.75 -3.16 4.45
CA ALA A 596 -8.33 -3.81 5.69
C ALA A 596 -7.08 -3.16 6.30
N ILE A 597 -6.05 -2.91 5.47
CA ILE A 597 -4.82 -2.26 5.92
C ILE A 597 -5.09 -0.88 6.50
N ASP A 598 -5.90 -0.07 5.82
CA ASP A 598 -6.31 1.24 6.32
C ASP A 598 -7.16 1.12 7.59
N ARG A 599 -8.18 0.27 7.62
CA ARG A 599 -9.07 0.15 8.79
C ARG A 599 -8.33 -0.25 10.06
N LEU A 600 -7.26 -1.03 9.92
CA LEU A 600 -6.41 -1.51 11.01
C LEU A 600 -5.23 -0.58 11.33
N GLY A 601 -5.06 0.54 10.61
CA GLY A 601 -3.94 1.47 10.79
C GLY A 601 -2.57 0.92 10.37
N LEU A 602 -2.55 -0.21 9.66
CA LEU A 602 -1.33 -0.93 9.30
C LEU A 602 -0.48 -0.18 8.27
N ASN A 603 -1.08 0.74 7.51
CA ASN A 603 -0.40 1.58 6.53
C ASN A 603 0.79 2.39 7.09
N THR A 604 0.83 2.61 8.40
CA THR A 604 1.90 3.34 9.09
C THR A 604 3.10 2.47 9.49
N VAL A 605 2.92 1.15 9.53
CA VAL A 605 3.91 0.20 10.11
C VAL A 605 4.28 -0.95 9.19
N ILE A 606 3.65 -1.07 8.02
CA ILE A 606 4.02 -2.08 7.03
C ILE A 606 4.97 -1.53 5.98
N GLN A 607 5.87 -2.38 5.50
CA GLN A 607 6.80 -2.08 4.41
C GLN A 607 6.67 -3.08 3.27
N ALA A 608 6.97 -2.59 2.06
CA ALA A 608 7.03 -3.37 0.83
C ALA A 608 5.82 -4.30 0.58
N PRO A 609 4.56 -3.83 0.71
CA PRO A 609 3.39 -4.67 0.46
C PRO A 609 3.37 -5.22 -0.96
N VAL A 610 2.94 -6.47 -1.10
CA VAL A 610 2.57 -7.11 -2.36
C VAL A 610 1.12 -7.57 -2.21
N ILE A 611 0.26 -7.12 -3.12
CA ILE A 611 -1.17 -7.42 -3.11
C ILE A 611 -1.54 -7.93 -4.49
N LEU A 612 -1.77 -9.25 -4.59
CA LEU A 612 -2.30 -9.90 -5.79
C LEU A 612 -3.74 -10.28 -5.50
N SER A 613 -4.68 -9.96 -6.38
CA SER A 613 -6.06 -10.36 -6.16
C SER A 613 -6.79 -10.64 -7.46
N LYS A 614 -7.90 -11.37 -7.33
CA LYS A 614 -8.93 -11.47 -8.35
C LYS A 614 -10.29 -11.58 -7.68
N LEU A 615 -11.25 -10.86 -8.23
CA LEU A 615 -12.65 -10.92 -7.84
C LEU A 615 -13.49 -11.65 -8.89
N GLY A 616 -14.56 -12.31 -8.44
CA GLY A 616 -15.77 -12.63 -9.20
C GLY A 616 -17.02 -12.18 -8.45
N PHE A 617 -17.98 -11.59 -9.18
CA PHE A 617 -19.22 -11.05 -8.63
C PHE A 617 -20.36 -11.30 -9.61
N GLY A 618 -21.55 -11.58 -9.07
CA GLY A 618 -22.77 -11.64 -9.85
C GLY A 618 -23.96 -12.19 -9.08
N ARG A 619 -25.16 -11.93 -9.60
CA ARG A 619 -26.39 -12.57 -9.14
C ARG A 619 -26.62 -13.89 -9.87
N SER A 620 -26.76 -14.97 -9.11
CA SER A 620 -27.14 -16.27 -9.64
C SER A 620 -28.65 -16.33 -9.83
N SER A 621 -29.11 -16.53 -11.06
CA SER A 621 -30.53 -16.76 -11.36
C SER A 621 -31.00 -18.09 -10.76
N SER A 622 -30.19 -19.14 -10.83
CA SER A 622 -30.58 -20.48 -10.35
C SER A 622 -30.61 -20.61 -8.83
N ARG A 623 -29.77 -19.83 -8.13
CA ARG A 623 -29.73 -19.79 -6.66
C ARG A 623 -30.49 -18.59 -6.08
N ASN A 624 -31.06 -17.75 -6.95
CA ASN A 624 -31.74 -16.49 -6.66
C ASN A 624 -31.05 -15.65 -5.56
N ARG A 625 -29.76 -15.38 -5.75
CA ARG A 625 -28.94 -14.67 -4.75
C ARG A 625 -27.69 -14.04 -5.37
N THR A 626 -27.17 -13.01 -4.74
CA THR A 626 -25.90 -12.37 -5.10
C THR A 626 -24.73 -13.09 -4.44
N GLU A 627 -23.62 -13.22 -5.18
CA GLU A 627 -22.41 -13.89 -4.72
C GLU A 627 -21.18 -13.04 -5.03
N ILE A 628 -20.23 -13.00 -4.09
CA ILE A 628 -18.90 -12.41 -4.26
C ILE A 628 -17.87 -13.49 -3.93
N SER A 629 -16.97 -13.77 -4.87
CA SER A 629 -15.77 -14.55 -4.60
C SER A 629 -14.53 -13.67 -4.70
N TYR A 630 -13.68 -13.71 -3.69
CA TYR A 630 -12.45 -12.93 -3.64
C TYR A 630 -11.27 -13.86 -3.34
N VAL A 631 -10.28 -13.91 -4.23
CA VAL A 631 -8.99 -14.56 -3.99
C VAL A 631 -7.92 -13.47 -3.86
N ALA A 632 -7.02 -13.63 -2.89
CA ALA A 632 -5.90 -12.72 -2.72
C ALA A 632 -4.66 -13.40 -2.17
N LEU A 633 -3.52 -12.81 -2.49
CA LEU A 633 -2.26 -13.01 -1.78
C LEU A 633 -1.74 -11.66 -1.30
N LEU A 634 -1.37 -11.61 -0.03
CA LEU A 634 -0.80 -10.46 0.64
C LEU A 634 0.56 -10.84 1.22
N GLN A 635 1.60 -10.08 0.92
CA GLN A 635 2.89 -10.16 1.59
C GLN A 635 3.34 -8.77 2.04
N PHE A 636 3.86 -8.62 3.26
CA PHE A 636 4.43 -7.35 3.75
C PHE A 636 5.36 -7.61 4.94
N ALA A 637 6.19 -6.61 5.28
CA ALA A 637 7.00 -6.61 6.50
C ALA A 637 6.35 -5.70 7.56
N ASP A 638 6.02 -6.25 8.72
CA ASP A 638 5.57 -5.50 9.90
C ASP A 638 6.78 -5.00 10.69
N THR A 639 6.94 -3.69 10.81
CA THR A 639 8.10 -3.07 11.47
C THR A 639 7.92 -2.83 12.96
N ARG A 640 6.73 -3.05 13.53
CA ARG A 640 6.48 -2.79 14.97
C ARG A 640 7.48 -3.47 15.91
N PRO A 641 7.92 -4.72 15.67
CA PRO A 641 8.93 -5.37 16.52
C PRO A 641 10.27 -4.61 16.64
N ARG A 642 10.60 -3.74 15.68
CA ARG A 642 11.82 -2.92 15.72
C ARG A 642 11.87 -1.96 16.91
N ARG A 643 10.71 -1.54 17.43
CA ARG A 643 10.61 -0.74 18.66
C ARG A 643 11.20 -1.46 19.88
N HIS A 644 11.33 -2.79 19.81
CA HIS A 644 11.87 -3.63 20.86
C HIS A 644 13.20 -4.29 20.46
N GLY A 645 13.93 -3.72 19.50
CA GLY A 645 15.22 -4.23 19.04
C GLY A 645 15.14 -5.56 18.28
N LYS A 646 13.95 -5.95 17.80
CA LYS A 646 13.74 -7.19 17.03
C LYS A 646 13.63 -6.89 15.53
N PRO A 647 14.00 -7.84 14.63
CA PRO A 647 13.78 -7.67 13.19
C PRO A 647 12.30 -7.44 12.86
N ALA A 648 12.04 -6.78 11.73
CA ALA A 648 10.68 -6.73 11.19
C ALA A 648 10.20 -8.15 10.87
N ILE A 649 8.89 -8.39 10.88
CA ILE A 649 8.32 -9.72 10.62
C ILE A 649 7.63 -9.71 9.27
N GLN A 650 8.05 -10.61 8.38
CA GLN A 650 7.37 -10.86 7.12
C GLN A 650 6.11 -11.70 7.39
N TYR A 651 4.98 -11.16 6.96
CA TYR A 651 3.73 -11.89 6.81
C TYR A 651 3.51 -12.19 5.33
N THR A 652 3.14 -13.42 5.00
CA THR A 652 2.76 -13.81 3.64
C THR A 652 1.57 -14.76 3.70
N ILE A 653 0.47 -14.40 3.05
CA ILE A 653 -0.85 -15.00 3.27
C ILE A 653 -1.56 -15.12 1.93
N ALA A 654 -2.17 -16.27 1.66
CA ALA A 654 -3.11 -16.47 0.56
C ALA A 654 -4.50 -16.79 1.14
N LEU A 655 -5.56 -16.23 0.55
CA LEU A 655 -6.92 -16.50 0.98
C LEU A 655 -7.91 -16.51 -0.18
N THR A 656 -9.01 -17.25 0.00
CA THR A 656 -10.19 -17.20 -0.85
C THR A 656 -11.42 -17.14 0.04
N LEU A 657 -12.33 -16.20 -0.25
CA LEU A 657 -13.67 -16.12 0.35
C LEU A 657 -14.73 -16.28 -0.75
N LEU A 658 -15.83 -16.95 -0.41
CA LEU A 658 -17.07 -16.96 -1.18
C LEU A 658 -18.21 -16.52 -0.27
N GLY A 659 -18.68 -15.30 -0.48
CA GLY A 659 -19.88 -14.76 0.16
C GLY A 659 -21.13 -14.98 -0.71
N ALA A 660 -22.28 -15.14 -0.06
CA ALA A 660 -23.57 -15.18 -0.73
C ALA A 660 -24.65 -14.52 0.12
N LYS A 661 -25.59 -13.81 -0.52
CA LYS A 661 -26.71 -13.15 0.15
C LYS A 661 -27.97 -13.19 -0.70
N GLY A 662 -29.10 -13.58 -0.10
CA GLY A 662 -30.40 -13.64 -0.76
C GLY A 662 -31.45 -12.88 0.04
N LEU A 663 -31.84 -11.71 -0.45
CA LEU A 663 -32.86 -10.83 0.12
C LEU A 663 -34.00 -10.55 -0.88
N ASN A 664 -33.92 -11.11 -2.09
CA ASN A 664 -34.77 -10.74 -3.23
C ASN A 664 -34.64 -9.27 -3.65
N ASP A 665 -33.51 -8.64 -3.33
CA ASP A 665 -33.12 -7.31 -3.79
C ASP A 665 -31.64 -7.37 -4.18
N ALA A 666 -31.35 -7.28 -5.48
CA ALA A 666 -29.99 -7.41 -5.99
C ALA A 666 -29.07 -6.28 -5.54
N ASN A 667 -29.60 -5.06 -5.41
CA ASN A 667 -28.81 -3.90 -5.01
C ASN A 667 -28.45 -3.99 -3.54
N GLU A 668 -29.43 -4.31 -2.69
CA GLU A 668 -29.18 -4.42 -1.26
C GLU A 668 -28.34 -5.65 -0.91
N GLU A 669 -28.54 -6.77 -1.60
CA GLU A 669 -27.65 -7.93 -1.46
C GLU A 669 -26.20 -7.57 -1.83
N ALA A 670 -25.98 -6.87 -2.94
CA ALA A 670 -24.64 -6.49 -3.39
C ALA A 670 -23.93 -5.56 -2.40
N ARG A 671 -24.61 -4.49 -1.95
CA ARG A 671 -24.07 -3.55 -0.95
C ARG A 671 -23.70 -4.24 0.36
N GLN A 672 -24.62 -5.03 0.91
CA GLN A 672 -24.38 -5.74 2.16
C GLN A 672 -23.26 -6.78 2.02
N LEU A 673 -23.17 -7.46 0.87
CA LEU A 673 -22.14 -8.45 0.65
C LEU A 673 -20.76 -7.82 0.41
N ASP A 674 -20.68 -6.66 -0.26
CA ASP A 674 -19.42 -5.93 -0.46
C ASP A 674 -18.82 -5.49 0.89
N ALA A 675 -19.62 -4.79 1.70
CA ALA A 675 -19.25 -4.41 3.07
C ALA A 675 -18.91 -5.63 3.94
N ARG A 676 -19.60 -6.76 3.75
CA ARG A 676 -19.32 -7.99 4.48
C ARG A 676 -17.97 -8.56 4.11
N ILE A 677 -17.64 -8.70 2.84
CA ILE A 677 -16.33 -9.21 2.40
C ILE A 677 -15.21 -8.31 2.92
N ALA A 678 -15.37 -6.98 2.85
CA ALA A 678 -14.42 -6.03 3.43
C ALA A 678 -14.20 -6.24 4.94
N ALA A 679 -15.29 -6.42 5.71
CA ALA A 679 -15.23 -6.67 7.14
C ALA A 679 -14.54 -7.99 7.49
N GLU A 680 -14.84 -9.06 6.77
CA GLU A 680 -14.26 -10.38 7.05
C GLU A 680 -12.78 -10.47 6.62
N VAL A 681 -12.38 -9.82 5.52
CA VAL A 681 -10.96 -9.68 5.17
C VAL A 681 -10.21 -8.87 6.24
N THR A 682 -10.84 -7.81 6.76
CA THR A 682 -10.30 -7.01 7.86
C THR A 682 -10.09 -7.85 9.12
N GLU A 683 -11.07 -8.66 9.51
CA GLU A 683 -10.96 -9.53 10.69
C GLU A 683 -9.89 -10.62 10.53
N ILE A 684 -9.77 -11.23 9.35
CA ILE A 684 -8.71 -12.20 9.06
C ILE A 684 -7.34 -11.54 9.22
N LEU A 685 -7.14 -10.37 8.59
CA LEU A 685 -5.86 -9.66 8.66
C LEU A 685 -5.54 -9.23 10.10
N ARG A 686 -6.53 -8.71 10.83
CA ARG A 686 -6.40 -8.33 12.25
C ARG A 686 -5.89 -9.51 13.07
N ARG A 687 -6.54 -10.68 12.97
CA ARG A 687 -6.17 -11.87 13.75
C ARG A 687 -4.79 -12.41 13.38
N ILE A 688 -4.39 -12.35 12.12
CA ILE A 688 -3.04 -12.80 11.71
C ILE A 688 -1.97 -11.88 12.30
N VAL A 689 -2.17 -10.57 12.18
CA VAL A 689 -1.21 -9.57 12.66
C VAL A 689 -1.16 -9.53 14.19
N SER A 690 -2.28 -9.77 14.88
CA SER A 690 -2.33 -9.92 16.34
C SER A 690 -1.97 -11.31 16.85
N ARG A 691 -1.66 -12.26 15.94
CA ARG A 691 -1.37 -13.67 16.23
C ARG A 691 -2.50 -14.40 16.98
N GLU A 692 -3.74 -13.96 16.82
CA GLU A 692 -4.94 -14.70 17.23
C GLU A 692 -5.33 -15.78 16.18
N LEU A 693 -4.75 -15.70 14.99
CA LEU A 693 -4.87 -16.67 13.89
C LEU A 693 -3.48 -16.85 13.27
N ALA A 694 -3.16 -18.08 12.89
CA ALA A 694 -1.97 -18.43 12.12
C ALA A 694 -2.37 -19.42 11.04
#